data_AF-A0AAN8ATY6-F1
#
_entry.id   AF-A0AAN8ATY6-F1
#
_cell.length_a   1.000
_cell.length_b   1.000
_cell.length_c   1.000
_cell.angle_alpha   90.00
_cell.angle_beta   90.00
_cell.angle_gamma   90.00
#
_symmetry.space_group_name_H-M   'P 1'
#
loop_
_entity.id
_entity.type
_entity.pdbx_description
1 polymer ?
#
loop_
_entity_poly.entity_id
_entity_poly.type
_entity_poly.pdbx_seq_one_letter_code
_entity_poly.pdbx_strand_id
1 'polypeptide(L)'
;MPHGSDDARKKFILTTTGNFYGIKPSPSLTDSPELNNFLDDGNEFVLSISRHDSDLHLSNKIEASGENREKVLVFFKLYPTVITEDNLHHSVLVSSMLESPINTLYQAVRQVFAPVLLKDEHWRSAFDPKLAGLLSELELGLGSVVRQSGEHPSAKKGRSEEDVLGILTPSDEFQYWEELAHSAEKNILRERASYITEQFKPVQKEYGGLDGLSMPDVVDLVEQSKDSLDDVWRQTDFDPYPETRMVRLMDVIGGALGRYVQKKLSSLKIFEEPFVSMRENLRTGVSICEQWVLACEHLTGQVWKRHAPHPWKGNKHCPQTLHCLAKRLDEVVTLRMVHEKLLRLLPAGKQPALTSDRVFEPFSGINPLHYNPYTEPLWTAAVAQFERLMAPSEQEVAGRLKSYIADVQDNPQQLLQVFQKHKELIRRPTISKELQSERETLLARLLDYNKGLKTDFESRCHGAPGDKSGPFIGRNLPEVVNKIVWVRQLIHKVEDSVRIAEALLSDLSGFKGFLHFCDDLLEVLRAYEQEQFEDWSRDILSGLADPKSGISLQASNRVMDLDHVDGRLKIQYSDRLVSLLREVRQLSALGFPIPAKIQQAANTADKFYRQAIVLKQVAHFYNTIDQQMIPSQRPMMLGLALAFEQVIKNPRSQSKESGGKLKITWDNPKQLEVYIAKLQSAAEKLSTQNRKLRKWHTDFIDKMVTLMNVDLLRHQHRWKDGLQDLRTGFATLEAQGFRSDDMRAWRQHWNHQLYKALEHQYQTGLEALTRTCLKYT
;
A
#
# COMPACT_ATOMS: atom_id res chain seq x y z
N MET A 1 64.13 -16.15 56.96
CA MET A 1 62.83 -16.12 56.25
C MET A 1 62.85 -14.85 55.40
N PRO A 2 63.10 -14.91 54.08
CA PRO A 2 63.16 -13.71 53.26
C PRO A 2 61.74 -13.22 52.96
N HIS A 3 61.51 -11.95 53.30
CA HIS A 3 60.31 -11.19 52.97
C HIS A 3 60.20 -10.94 51.45
N GLY A 4 59.06 -11.30 50.85
CA GLY A 4 58.13 -10.26 50.38
C GLY A 4 58.00 -9.93 48.89
N SER A 5 58.77 -10.49 47.94
CA SER A 5 58.65 -10.01 46.52
C SER A 5 58.17 -11.01 45.46
N ASP A 6 57.89 -12.28 45.79
CA ASP A 6 57.61 -13.30 44.75
C ASP A 6 56.52 -14.31 45.14
N ASP A 7 55.51 -13.87 45.91
CA ASP A 7 54.34 -14.72 46.21
C ASP A 7 53.42 -14.78 44.97
N ALA A 8 53.43 -15.92 44.27
CA ALA A 8 52.65 -16.12 43.05
C ALA A 8 51.13 -15.98 43.29
N ARG A 9 50.65 -16.28 44.50
CA ARG A 9 49.23 -16.18 44.89
C ARG A 9 48.78 -14.72 44.92
N LYS A 10 49.56 -13.86 45.58
CA LYS A 10 49.32 -12.41 45.63
C LYS A 10 49.41 -11.79 44.25
N LYS A 11 50.40 -12.23 43.46
CA LYS A 11 50.59 -11.77 42.08
C LYS A 11 49.36 -12.06 41.22
N PHE A 12 48.75 -13.24 41.33
CA PHE A 12 47.53 -13.57 40.59
C PHE A 12 46.36 -12.63 40.91
N ILE A 13 46.03 -12.45 42.19
CA ILE A 13 44.91 -11.60 42.62
C ILE A 13 45.15 -10.14 42.17
N LEU A 14 46.34 -9.60 42.44
CA LEU A 14 46.69 -8.22 42.08
C LEU A 14 46.77 -8.02 40.56
N THR A 15 47.31 -8.96 39.79
CA THR A 15 47.35 -8.86 38.32
C THR A 15 45.94 -8.91 37.72
N THR A 16 45.09 -9.80 38.22
CA THR A 16 43.69 -9.92 37.77
C THR A 16 42.91 -8.63 38.06
N THR A 17 43.10 -8.10 39.26
CA THR A 17 42.54 -6.80 39.67
C THR A 17 43.04 -5.67 38.79
N GLY A 18 44.35 -5.61 38.53
CA GLY A 18 44.95 -4.58 37.70
C GLY A 18 44.46 -4.61 36.26
N ASN A 19 44.28 -5.81 35.70
CA ASN A 19 43.71 -6.01 34.37
C ASN A 19 42.24 -5.57 34.31
N PHE A 20 41.44 -5.88 35.33
CA PHE A 20 40.02 -5.54 35.37
C PHE A 20 39.78 -4.02 35.47
N TYR A 21 40.56 -3.32 36.32
CA TYR A 21 40.42 -1.88 36.52
C TYR A 21 41.28 -1.02 35.58
N GLY A 22 42.22 -1.64 34.84
CA GLY A 22 43.16 -0.93 33.97
C GLY A 22 44.23 -0.12 34.72
N ILE A 23 44.52 -0.47 35.98
CA ILE A 23 45.47 0.24 36.85
C ILE A 23 46.54 -0.74 37.31
N LYS A 24 47.79 -0.28 37.46
CA LYS A 24 48.82 -1.07 38.15
C LYS A 24 48.57 -1.00 39.66
N PRO A 25 48.31 -2.12 40.34
CA PRO A 25 48.09 -2.13 41.79
C PRO A 25 49.29 -1.54 42.52
N SER A 26 49.05 -0.72 43.54
CA SER A 26 50.13 -0.17 44.37
C SER A 26 50.82 -1.30 45.15
N PRO A 27 52.16 -1.23 45.34
CA PRO A 27 52.91 -2.28 46.05
C PRO A 27 52.47 -2.43 47.52
N SER A 28 51.85 -1.40 48.10
CA SER A 28 51.28 -1.41 49.45
C SER A 28 50.10 -2.38 49.62
N LEU A 29 49.42 -2.77 48.54
CA LEU A 29 48.32 -3.75 48.58
C LEU A 29 48.82 -5.18 48.79
N THR A 30 50.11 -5.44 48.49
CA THR A 30 50.76 -6.75 48.68
C THR A 30 50.84 -7.15 50.16
N ASP A 31 50.90 -6.15 51.05
CA ASP A 31 50.97 -6.32 52.51
C ASP A 31 49.62 -6.08 53.20
N SER A 32 48.53 -5.94 52.44
CA SER A 32 47.20 -5.72 53.02
C SER A 32 46.78 -6.91 53.91
N PRO A 33 46.25 -6.65 55.13
CA PRO A 33 45.80 -7.71 56.02
C PRO A 33 44.65 -8.50 55.40
N GLU A 34 43.79 -7.87 54.61
CA GLU A 34 42.64 -8.50 53.98
C GLU A 34 43.04 -9.54 52.92
N LEU A 35 44.07 -9.24 52.13
CA LEU A 35 44.64 -10.17 51.15
C LEU A 35 45.32 -11.36 51.84
N ASN A 36 46.09 -11.10 52.91
CA ASN A 36 46.74 -12.15 53.68
C ASN A 36 45.71 -13.04 54.37
N ASN A 37 44.66 -12.46 54.96
CA ASN A 37 43.56 -13.22 55.57
C ASN A 37 42.86 -14.11 54.53
N PHE A 38 42.55 -13.59 53.34
CA PHE A 38 41.97 -14.41 52.29
C PHE A 38 42.90 -15.54 51.84
N LEU A 39 44.22 -15.34 51.77
CA LEU A 39 45.13 -16.40 51.34
C LEU A 39 45.37 -17.43 52.43
N ASP A 40 45.56 -17.00 53.68
CA ASP A 40 46.12 -17.80 54.76
C ASP A 40 45.08 -18.27 55.80
N ASP A 41 43.89 -17.66 55.88
CA ASP A 41 42.79 -18.15 56.73
C ASP A 41 41.83 -19.05 55.93
N GLY A 42 41.71 -20.30 56.36
CA GLY A 42 40.78 -21.27 55.78
C GLY A 42 39.30 -20.94 56.01
N ASN A 43 38.99 -20.04 56.96
CA ASN A 43 37.64 -19.58 57.25
C ASN A 43 37.25 -18.31 56.47
N GLU A 44 38.22 -17.63 55.85
CA GLU A 44 37.94 -16.49 54.99
C GLU A 44 37.74 -16.95 53.55
N PHE A 45 36.48 -16.92 53.13
CA PHE A 45 36.04 -17.44 51.83
C PHE A 45 35.96 -16.37 50.76
N VAL A 46 35.95 -15.08 51.11
CA VAL A 46 35.66 -14.01 50.16
C VAL A 46 36.69 -12.89 50.27
N LEU A 47 37.06 -12.35 49.12
CA LEU A 47 37.83 -11.12 48.99
C LEU A 47 37.18 -10.27 47.91
N SER A 48 36.63 -9.13 48.33
CA SER A 48 36.08 -8.13 47.44
C SER A 48 37.11 -7.02 47.20
N ILE A 49 37.12 -6.49 45.99
CA ILE A 49 38.00 -5.39 45.60
C ILE A 49 37.18 -4.37 44.83
N SER A 50 37.10 -3.16 45.38
CA SER A 50 36.43 -2.00 44.77
C SER A 50 37.44 -0.91 44.43
N ARG A 51 37.04 -0.01 43.54
CA ARG A 51 37.82 1.17 43.16
C ARG A 51 37.12 2.43 43.64
N HIS A 52 37.77 3.19 44.52
CA HIS A 52 37.37 4.55 44.87
C HIS A 52 38.34 5.54 44.25
N ASP A 53 37.83 6.43 43.38
CA ASP A 53 38.56 7.44 42.60
C ASP A 53 39.72 6.88 41.74
N SER A 54 40.85 6.51 42.36
CA SER A 54 42.02 5.88 41.75
C SER A 54 42.73 4.84 42.63
N ASP A 55 42.26 4.63 43.85
CA ASP A 55 42.81 3.65 44.79
C ASP A 55 41.95 2.39 44.86
N LEU A 56 42.61 1.25 45.04
CA LEU A 56 41.98 -0.06 45.18
C LEU A 56 41.79 -0.36 46.67
N HIS A 57 40.57 -0.69 47.06
CA HIS A 57 40.24 -1.11 48.41
C HIS A 57 39.93 -2.59 48.44
N LEU A 58 40.57 -3.33 49.36
CA LEU A 58 40.31 -4.75 49.59
C LEU A 58 39.46 -4.91 50.86
N SER A 59 38.50 -5.83 50.82
CA SER A 59 37.69 -6.20 51.98
C SER A 59 37.34 -7.68 51.96
N ASN A 60 37.44 -8.37 53.10
CA ASN A 60 36.96 -9.75 53.25
C ASN A 60 35.42 -9.87 53.31
N LYS A 61 34.70 -8.75 53.26
CA LYS A 61 33.25 -8.70 53.23
C LYS A 61 32.77 -8.07 51.93
N ILE A 62 31.61 -8.52 51.45
CA ILE A 62 30.94 -7.87 50.33
C ILE A 62 30.14 -6.70 50.92
N GLU A 63 30.68 -5.50 50.79
CA GLU A 63 29.98 -4.27 51.13
C GLU A 63 29.37 -3.69 49.85
N ALA A 64 28.03 -3.64 49.79
CA ALA A 64 27.33 -2.94 48.73
C ALA A 64 27.22 -1.46 49.15
N SER A 65 28.19 -0.64 48.73
CA SER A 65 28.11 0.82 48.89
C SER A 65 26.86 1.32 48.15
N GLY A 66 25.86 1.80 48.90
CA GLY A 66 24.54 2.15 48.35
C GLY A 66 24.50 3.41 47.47
N GLU A 67 25.63 4.11 47.29
CA GLU A 67 25.65 5.45 46.67
C GLU A 67 26.43 5.54 45.35
N ASN A 68 27.15 4.50 44.91
CA ASN A 68 27.92 4.58 43.67
C ASN A 68 27.78 3.34 42.76
N ARG A 69 27.77 3.59 41.45
CA ARG A 69 27.91 2.60 40.36
C ARG A 69 29.32 2.02 40.31
N GLU A 70 29.84 1.57 41.44
CA GLU A 70 31.18 1.00 41.54
C GLU A 70 31.19 -0.41 40.95
N LYS A 71 32.18 -0.66 40.10
CA LYS A 71 32.49 -2.02 39.65
C LYS A 71 33.21 -2.70 40.82
N VAL A 72 32.78 -3.90 41.16
CA VAL A 72 33.39 -4.70 42.24
C VAL A 72 33.87 -6.01 41.66
N LEU A 73 35.09 -6.42 42.02
CA LEU A 73 35.65 -7.72 41.67
C LEU A 73 35.68 -8.58 42.94
N VAL A 74 35.08 -9.76 42.88
CA VAL A 74 34.97 -10.67 44.03
C VAL A 74 35.72 -11.96 43.72
N PHE A 75 36.62 -12.32 44.60
CA PHE A 75 37.26 -13.63 44.66
C PHE A 75 36.59 -14.44 45.76
N PHE A 76 36.28 -15.70 45.49
CA PHE A 76 35.74 -16.58 46.52
C PHE A 76 36.28 -18.00 46.42
N LYS A 77 36.42 -18.66 47.57
CA LYS A 77 36.93 -20.03 47.69
C LYS A 77 35.82 -21.05 47.55
N LEU A 78 36.13 -22.20 46.93
CA LEU A 78 35.20 -23.33 46.82
C LEU A 78 35.15 -24.20 48.08
N TYR A 79 36.26 -24.28 48.82
CA TYR A 79 36.40 -25.14 50.00
C TYR A 79 37.18 -24.39 51.10
N PRO A 80 37.00 -24.72 52.39
CA PRO A 80 37.76 -24.13 53.49
C PRO A 80 39.22 -24.59 53.45
N THR A 81 40.07 -23.85 52.73
CA THR A 81 41.49 -24.18 52.54
C THR A 81 42.36 -22.94 52.51
N VAL A 82 43.60 -23.11 52.98
CA VAL A 82 44.69 -22.15 52.73
C VAL A 82 45.06 -22.21 51.25
N ILE A 83 45.22 -21.05 50.62
CA ILE A 83 45.58 -20.97 49.21
C ILE A 83 47.09 -21.17 49.09
N THR A 84 47.51 -22.15 48.31
CA THR A 84 48.89 -22.43 47.94
C THR A 84 49.08 -22.18 46.44
N GLU A 85 50.32 -22.16 45.96
CA GLU A 85 50.58 -22.00 44.52
C GLU A 85 49.93 -23.12 43.68
N ASP A 86 49.86 -24.34 44.22
CA ASP A 86 49.31 -25.51 43.52
C ASP A 86 47.77 -25.51 43.45
N ASN A 87 47.08 -24.94 44.45
CA ASN A 87 45.61 -25.01 44.53
C ASN A 87 44.90 -23.73 44.04
N LEU A 88 45.64 -22.66 43.75
CA LEU A 88 45.13 -21.33 43.42
C LEU A 88 44.06 -21.33 42.31
N HIS A 89 44.35 -21.98 41.18
CA HIS A 89 43.46 -21.98 40.01
C HIS A 89 42.26 -22.93 40.12
N HIS A 90 42.30 -23.86 41.07
CA HIS A 90 41.25 -24.86 41.28
C HIS A 90 40.33 -24.51 42.45
N SER A 91 40.81 -23.69 43.40
CA SER A 91 40.09 -23.35 44.63
C SER A 91 39.47 -21.95 44.61
N VAL A 92 39.97 -21.03 43.78
CA VAL A 92 39.51 -19.64 43.71
C VAL A 92 38.69 -19.39 42.45
N LEU A 93 37.48 -18.86 42.62
CA LEU A 93 36.64 -18.33 41.55
C LEU A 93 36.65 -16.80 41.57
N VAL A 94 36.47 -16.22 40.38
CA VAL A 94 36.44 -14.77 40.17
C VAL A 94 35.10 -14.39 39.56
N SER A 95 34.40 -13.44 40.18
CA SER A 95 33.14 -12.88 39.69
C SER A 95 33.21 -11.37 39.71
N SER A 96 32.72 -10.72 38.65
CA SER A 96 32.57 -9.27 38.60
C SER A 96 31.12 -8.88 38.83
N MET A 97 30.92 -7.87 39.66
CA MET A 97 29.62 -7.22 39.86
C MET A 97 29.68 -5.82 39.26
N LEU A 98 28.75 -5.54 38.35
CA LEU A 98 28.67 -4.27 37.61
C LEU A 98 27.36 -3.58 37.99
N GLU A 99 27.46 -2.34 38.47
CA GLU A 99 26.34 -1.43 38.80
C GLU A 99 25.42 -1.89 39.93
N SER A 100 24.72 -3.02 39.77
CA SER A 100 23.77 -3.58 40.74
C SER A 100 23.94 -5.08 40.92
N PRO A 101 23.92 -5.60 42.17
CA PRO A 101 23.94 -7.03 42.46
C PRO A 101 22.76 -7.77 41.82
N ILE A 102 21.59 -7.14 41.75
CA ILE A 102 20.37 -7.73 41.18
C ILE A 102 20.52 -7.88 39.66
N ASN A 103 21.00 -6.84 38.97
CA ASN A 103 21.25 -6.91 37.53
C ASN A 103 22.36 -7.92 37.20
N THR A 104 23.44 -7.93 37.97
CA THR A 104 24.53 -8.90 37.78
C THR A 104 24.04 -10.33 37.96
N LEU A 105 23.26 -10.61 39.02
CA LEU A 105 22.68 -11.92 39.27
C LEU A 105 21.71 -12.32 38.16
N TYR A 106 20.83 -11.41 37.74
CA TYR A 106 19.89 -11.65 36.64
C TYR A 106 20.62 -12.00 35.35
N GLN A 107 21.64 -11.24 34.97
CA GLN A 107 22.43 -11.52 33.76
C GLN A 107 23.23 -12.81 33.88
N ALA A 108 23.83 -13.10 35.04
CA ALA A 108 24.55 -14.35 35.26
C ALA A 108 23.61 -15.57 35.13
N VAL A 109 22.42 -15.50 35.74
CA VAL A 109 21.40 -16.55 35.62
C VAL A 109 20.93 -16.68 34.17
N ARG A 110 20.50 -15.59 33.53
CA ARG A 110 19.91 -15.59 32.19
C ARG A 110 20.92 -15.96 31.08
N GLN A 111 22.16 -15.51 31.17
CA GLN A 111 23.16 -15.67 30.10
C GLN A 111 24.06 -16.89 30.28
N VAL A 112 24.35 -17.30 31.53
CA VAL A 112 25.31 -18.38 31.82
C VAL A 112 24.59 -19.61 32.34
N PHE A 113 23.89 -19.51 33.46
CA PHE A 113 23.38 -20.69 34.16
C PHE A 113 22.11 -21.29 33.52
N ALA A 114 21.14 -20.48 33.11
CA ALA A 114 19.91 -20.96 32.51
C ALA A 114 20.14 -21.66 31.15
N PRO A 115 20.96 -21.15 30.21
CA PRO A 115 21.28 -21.88 28.99
C PRO A 115 22.00 -23.20 29.27
N VAL A 116 22.99 -23.20 30.17
CA VAL A 116 23.77 -24.40 30.50
C VAL A 116 22.92 -25.46 31.20
N LEU A 117 22.04 -25.08 32.13
CA LEU A 117 21.27 -26.04 32.92
C LEU A 117 19.96 -26.47 32.25
N LEU A 118 19.37 -25.62 31.39
CA LEU A 118 18.05 -25.87 30.79
C LEU A 118 18.08 -26.24 29.30
N LYS A 119 19.11 -25.82 28.55
CA LYS A 119 19.20 -26.07 27.09
C LYS A 119 20.21 -27.14 26.73
N ASP A 120 21.29 -27.30 27.49
CA ASP A 120 22.27 -28.37 27.26
C ASP A 120 21.65 -29.74 27.59
N GLU A 121 21.75 -30.70 26.66
CA GLU A 121 21.10 -32.01 26.82
C GLU A 121 21.67 -32.81 27.98
N HIS A 122 22.98 -32.70 28.24
CA HIS A 122 23.64 -33.46 29.30
C HIS A 122 23.19 -32.95 30.67
N TRP A 123 23.30 -31.64 30.90
CA TRP A 123 22.95 -31.05 32.19
C TRP A 123 21.44 -31.00 32.41
N ARG A 124 20.62 -30.80 31.37
CA ARG A 124 19.15 -30.86 31.50
C ARG A 124 18.68 -32.24 31.95
N SER A 125 19.36 -33.32 31.55
CA SER A 125 19.02 -34.68 31.98
C SER A 125 19.43 -34.98 33.43
N ALA A 126 20.50 -34.34 33.91
CA ALA A 126 21.02 -34.48 35.27
C ALA A 126 20.37 -33.49 36.26
N PHE A 127 19.79 -32.40 35.77
CA PHE A 127 19.20 -31.34 36.58
C PHE A 127 17.75 -31.65 36.92
N ASP A 128 17.38 -31.53 38.20
CA ASP A 128 16.03 -31.81 38.67
C ASP A 128 15.02 -30.85 37.99
N PRO A 129 13.95 -31.37 37.36
CA PRO A 129 12.88 -30.56 36.79
C PRO A 129 12.25 -29.55 37.77
N LYS A 130 12.21 -29.84 39.07
CA LYS A 130 11.72 -28.87 40.08
C LYS A 130 12.67 -27.68 40.23
N LEU A 131 13.98 -27.94 40.26
CA LEU A 131 15.00 -26.89 40.30
C LEU A 131 15.02 -26.10 39.00
N ALA A 132 14.71 -26.73 37.86
CA ALA A 132 14.51 -26.04 36.59
C ALA A 132 13.34 -25.06 36.66
N GLY A 133 12.21 -25.48 37.23
CA GLY A 133 11.06 -24.60 37.49
C GLY A 133 11.43 -23.42 38.39
N LEU A 134 12.10 -23.68 39.52
CA LEU A 134 12.56 -22.62 40.44
C LEU A 134 13.57 -21.66 39.81
N LEU A 135 14.46 -22.15 38.95
CA LEU A 135 15.42 -21.32 38.22
C LEU A 135 14.70 -20.38 37.25
N SER A 136 13.68 -20.87 36.54
CA SER A 136 12.85 -20.05 35.67
C SER A 136 12.02 -19.04 36.47
N GLU A 137 11.45 -19.42 37.61
CA GLU A 137 10.76 -18.49 38.52
C GLU A 137 11.70 -17.42 39.07
N LEU A 138 12.93 -17.80 39.43
CA LEU A 138 13.95 -16.86 39.89
C LEU A 138 14.36 -15.89 38.77
N GLU A 139 14.57 -16.38 37.55
CA GLU A 139 14.85 -15.53 36.38
C GLU A 139 13.71 -14.53 36.12
N LEU A 140 12.46 -15.00 36.16
CA LEU A 140 11.28 -14.14 35.98
C LEU A 140 11.15 -13.10 37.10
N GLY A 141 11.34 -13.51 38.36
CA GLY A 141 11.29 -12.64 39.52
C GLY A 141 12.39 -11.58 39.49
N LEU A 142 13.64 -11.98 39.22
CA LEU A 142 14.76 -11.05 39.05
C LEU A 142 14.55 -10.12 37.86
N GLY A 143 14.01 -10.63 36.74
CA GLY A 143 13.69 -9.84 35.55
C GLY A 143 12.64 -8.76 35.83
N SER A 144 11.58 -9.09 36.57
CA SER A 144 10.56 -8.13 37.02
C SER A 144 11.19 -7.02 37.87
N VAL A 145 12.03 -7.39 38.84
CA VAL A 145 12.73 -6.40 39.68
C VAL A 145 13.68 -5.53 38.85
N VAL A 146 14.43 -6.09 37.90
CA VAL A 146 15.34 -5.34 37.03
C VAL A 146 14.58 -4.36 36.12
N ARG A 147 13.42 -4.75 35.58
CA ARG A 147 12.56 -3.86 34.79
C ARG A 147 11.93 -2.74 35.62
N GLN A 148 11.68 -2.99 36.90
CA GLN A 148 11.09 -2.03 37.83
C GLN A 148 12.13 -1.20 38.60
N SER A 149 13.40 -1.62 38.60
CA SER A 149 14.47 -0.94 39.33
C SER A 149 14.97 0.28 38.58
N GLY A 150 14.30 1.40 38.85
CA GLY A 150 14.92 2.72 38.98
C GLY A 150 14.81 3.14 40.45
N GLU A 151 15.95 3.13 41.15
CA GLU A 151 16.19 3.46 42.57
C GLU A 151 15.21 2.95 43.65
N HIS A 152 15.77 2.48 44.77
CA HIS A 152 15.02 2.12 45.97
C HIS A 152 14.05 3.23 46.40
N PRO A 153 12.89 2.86 46.99
CA PRO A 153 11.93 3.81 47.56
C PRO A 153 12.53 4.50 48.78
N SER A 154 13.35 5.53 48.58
CA SER A 154 13.52 6.56 49.60
C SER A 154 12.19 7.30 49.67
N ALA A 155 11.57 7.29 50.86
CA ALA A 155 10.17 7.59 51.10
C ALA A 155 9.70 9.05 50.79
N LYS A 156 10.41 9.83 49.95
CA LYS A 156 10.08 11.24 49.66
C LYS A 156 10.30 11.73 48.22
N LYS A 157 10.74 10.91 47.26
CA LYS A 157 10.72 11.27 45.82
C LYS A 157 10.09 10.14 45.02
N GLY A 158 9.05 10.47 44.25
CA GLY A 158 8.31 9.50 43.44
C GLY A 158 9.21 8.77 42.44
N ARG A 159 8.81 7.55 42.06
CA ARG A 159 9.41 6.78 40.97
C ARG A 159 9.49 7.67 39.72
N SER A 160 10.69 7.88 39.18
CA SER A 160 10.81 8.51 37.86
C SER A 160 10.52 7.44 36.81
N GLU A 161 9.47 7.63 36.00
CA GLU A 161 9.14 6.75 34.86
C GLU A 161 10.24 6.73 33.77
N GLU A 162 11.27 7.57 33.90
CA GLU A 162 12.38 7.74 32.97
C GLU A 162 13.54 6.76 33.20
N ASP A 163 13.64 6.15 34.38
CA ASP A 163 14.75 5.23 34.69
C ASP A 163 14.40 3.79 34.27
N VAL A 164 14.72 3.50 33.01
CA VAL A 164 14.25 2.33 32.27
C VAL A 164 15.40 1.34 32.00
N LEU A 165 16.50 1.43 32.76
CA LEU A 165 17.77 0.73 32.51
C LEU A 165 17.64 -0.79 32.30
N GLY A 166 16.67 -1.44 32.95
CA GLY A 166 16.39 -2.86 32.80
C GLY A 166 15.64 -3.30 31.53
N ILE A 167 15.13 -2.38 30.72
CA ILE A 167 14.41 -2.70 29.47
C ILE A 167 15.41 -2.79 28.32
N LEU A 168 15.61 -4.01 27.83
CA LEU A 168 16.62 -4.36 26.81
C LEU A 168 16.00 -4.96 25.54
N THR A 169 14.76 -5.40 25.60
CA THR A 169 13.98 -5.93 24.49
C THR A 169 12.57 -5.35 24.48
N PRO A 170 11.86 -5.32 23.33
CA PRO A 170 10.48 -4.84 23.27
C PRO A 170 9.57 -5.63 24.22
N SER A 171 9.79 -6.95 24.32
CA SER A 171 9.08 -7.81 25.26
C SER A 171 9.24 -7.39 26.71
N ASP A 172 10.40 -6.84 27.10
CA ASP A 172 10.60 -6.31 28.46
C ASP A 172 9.70 -5.09 28.71
N GLU A 173 9.49 -4.22 27.72
CA GLU A 173 8.58 -3.08 27.81
C GLU A 173 7.13 -3.53 27.95
N PHE A 174 6.70 -4.48 27.13
CA PHE A 174 5.34 -5.00 27.17
C PHE A 174 5.04 -5.68 28.52
N GLN A 175 5.99 -6.49 29.01
CA GLN A 175 5.88 -7.13 30.33
C GLN A 175 5.86 -6.11 31.46
N TYR A 176 6.63 -5.02 31.37
CA TYR A 176 6.58 -3.97 32.39
C TYR A 176 5.18 -3.37 32.53
N TRP A 177 4.53 -3.01 31.40
CA TRP A 177 3.19 -2.41 31.45
C TRP A 177 2.14 -3.42 31.91
N GLU A 178 2.27 -4.68 31.53
CA GLU A 178 1.41 -5.77 32.01
C GLU A 178 1.56 -5.96 33.53
N GLU A 179 2.79 -6.02 34.05
CA GLU A 179 3.05 -6.11 35.49
C GLU A 179 2.53 -4.89 36.25
N LEU A 180 2.70 -3.68 35.69
CA LEU A 180 2.21 -2.45 36.31
C LEU A 180 0.66 -2.42 36.35
N ALA A 181 0.00 -2.96 35.32
CA ALA A 181 -1.46 -3.09 35.29
C ALA A 181 -1.99 -4.06 36.35
N HIS A 182 -1.20 -5.01 36.83
CA HIS A 182 -1.60 -5.93 37.90
C HIS A 182 -1.16 -5.46 39.30
N SER A 183 0.01 -4.82 39.42
CA SER A 183 0.65 -4.49 40.69
C SER A 183 0.43 -3.06 41.18
N ALA A 184 -0.02 -2.13 40.33
CA ALA A 184 -0.18 -0.73 40.72
C ALA A 184 -1.23 -0.53 41.83
N GLU A 185 -0.84 0.16 42.91
CA GLU A 185 -1.72 0.51 44.03
C GLU A 185 -2.74 1.60 43.66
N LYS A 186 -2.35 2.56 42.80
CA LYS A 186 -3.23 3.64 42.35
C LYS A 186 -4.07 3.19 41.16
N ASN A 187 -5.39 3.35 41.26
CA ASN A 187 -6.32 2.91 40.22
C ASN A 187 -6.10 3.62 38.87
N ILE A 188 -5.76 4.91 38.88
CA ILE A 188 -5.46 5.70 37.67
C ILE A 188 -4.22 5.16 36.94
N LEU A 189 -3.17 4.79 37.68
CA LEU A 189 -1.96 4.20 37.08
C LEU A 189 -2.25 2.81 36.52
N ARG A 190 -3.15 2.06 37.18
CA ARG A 190 -3.59 0.75 36.73
C ARG A 190 -4.36 0.82 35.42
N GLU A 191 -5.32 1.74 35.31
CA GLU A 191 -6.10 1.98 34.10
C GLU A 191 -5.20 2.46 32.94
N ARG A 192 -4.26 3.38 33.21
CA ARG A 192 -3.25 3.82 32.23
C ARG A 192 -2.38 2.65 31.75
N ALA A 193 -1.85 1.84 32.66
CA ALA A 193 -1.02 0.70 32.30
C ALA A 193 -1.81 -0.37 31.52
N SER A 194 -3.07 -0.61 31.90
CA SER A 194 -3.96 -1.50 31.15
C SER A 194 -4.21 -0.98 29.74
N TYR A 195 -4.46 0.32 29.57
CA TYR A 195 -4.64 0.93 28.25
C TYR A 195 -3.38 0.78 27.39
N ILE A 196 -2.20 1.12 27.91
CA ILE A 196 -0.94 0.97 27.18
C ILE A 196 -0.69 -0.51 26.81
N THR A 197 -1.02 -1.43 27.71
CA THR A 197 -0.93 -2.87 27.44
C THR A 197 -1.85 -3.28 26.27
N GLU A 198 -3.10 -2.80 26.22
CA GLU A 198 -4.00 -3.05 25.09
C GLU A 198 -3.42 -2.53 23.77
N GLN A 199 -2.81 -1.34 23.75
CA GLN A 199 -2.20 -0.79 22.54
C GLN A 199 -1.00 -1.61 22.05
N PHE A 200 -0.25 -2.26 22.95
CA PHE A 200 0.88 -3.12 22.57
C PHE A 200 0.51 -4.57 22.22
N LYS A 201 -0.72 -5.02 22.52
CA LYS A 201 -1.16 -6.39 22.21
C LYS A 201 -0.95 -6.84 20.75
N PRO A 202 -1.20 -5.99 19.72
CA PRO A 202 -1.00 -6.39 18.33
C PRO A 202 0.43 -6.88 18.05
N VAL A 203 1.42 -6.19 18.62
CA VAL A 203 2.84 -6.45 18.36
C VAL A 203 3.51 -7.38 19.38
N GLN A 204 2.92 -7.53 20.58
CA GLN A 204 3.51 -8.30 21.68
C GLN A 204 3.81 -9.76 21.29
N LYS A 205 2.85 -10.43 20.63
CA LYS A 205 2.99 -11.83 20.22
C LYS A 205 4.10 -12.01 19.17
N GLU A 206 4.18 -11.08 18.22
CA GLU A 206 5.12 -11.13 17.11
C GLU A 206 6.56 -10.90 17.60
N TYR A 207 6.79 -9.94 18.50
CA TYR A 207 8.10 -9.74 19.12
C TYR A 207 8.53 -10.91 20.04
N GLY A 208 7.58 -11.57 20.71
CA GLY A 208 7.87 -12.78 21.50
C GLY A 208 8.33 -13.98 20.66
N GLY A 209 7.91 -14.04 19.38
CA GLY A 209 8.24 -15.09 18.41
C GLY A 209 9.11 -14.62 17.24
N LEU A 210 9.79 -13.48 17.37
CA LEU A 210 10.42 -12.76 16.25
C LEU A 210 11.32 -13.65 15.39
N ASP A 211 12.11 -14.53 16.01
CA ASP A 211 13.02 -15.45 15.31
C ASP A 211 12.32 -16.42 14.34
N GLY A 212 11.05 -16.74 14.60
CA GLY A 212 10.24 -17.66 13.80
C GLY A 212 9.56 -17.02 12.59
N LEU A 213 9.49 -15.68 12.54
CA LEU A 213 8.82 -14.95 11.47
C LEU A 213 9.60 -14.98 10.17
N SER A 214 8.91 -14.75 9.05
CA SER A 214 9.55 -14.53 7.75
C SER A 214 9.92 -13.05 7.57
N MET A 215 10.83 -12.74 6.65
CA MET A 215 11.25 -11.35 6.41
C MET A 215 10.09 -10.45 5.94
N PRO A 216 9.17 -10.89 5.05
CA PRO A 216 7.96 -10.13 4.73
C PRO A 216 7.06 -9.86 5.95
N ASP A 217 6.82 -10.86 6.80
CA ASP A 217 5.97 -10.67 8.00
C ASP A 217 6.58 -9.60 8.93
N VAL A 218 7.92 -9.52 9.00
CA VAL A 218 8.60 -8.50 9.80
C VAL A 218 8.48 -7.09 9.19
N VAL A 219 8.33 -6.97 7.87
CA VAL A 219 8.01 -5.68 7.24
C VAL A 219 6.63 -5.20 7.70
N ASP A 220 5.65 -6.11 7.76
CA ASP A 220 4.32 -5.77 8.27
C ASP A 220 4.36 -5.42 9.78
N LEU A 221 5.16 -6.15 10.57
CA LEU A 221 5.40 -5.84 11.99
C LEU A 221 5.99 -4.44 12.19
N VAL A 222 6.86 -3.96 11.29
CA VAL A 222 7.43 -2.60 11.36
C VAL A 222 6.33 -1.53 11.26
N GLU A 223 5.38 -1.67 10.35
CA GLU A 223 4.24 -0.75 10.24
C GLU A 223 3.28 -0.88 11.43
N GLN A 224 2.96 -2.11 11.86
CA GLN A 224 2.12 -2.32 13.06
C GLN A 224 2.75 -1.70 14.32
N SER A 225 4.07 -1.77 14.45
CA SER A 225 4.81 -1.18 15.56
C SER A 225 4.77 0.34 15.51
N LYS A 226 4.89 0.93 14.33
CA LYS A 226 4.76 2.38 14.13
C LYS A 226 3.35 2.86 14.54
N ASP A 227 2.31 2.16 14.11
CA ASP A 227 0.93 2.49 14.44
C ASP A 227 0.68 2.36 15.95
N SER A 228 1.15 1.27 16.56
CA SER A 228 1.04 1.05 18.02
C SER A 228 1.75 2.15 18.82
N LEU A 229 2.93 2.61 18.38
CA LEU A 229 3.62 3.74 19.03
C LEU A 229 2.87 5.07 18.85
N ASP A 230 2.27 5.31 17.68
CA ASP A 230 1.48 6.52 17.43
C ASP A 230 0.22 6.55 18.32
N ASP A 231 -0.46 5.42 18.47
CA ASP A 231 -1.64 5.28 19.33
C ASP A 231 -1.31 5.46 20.82
N VAL A 232 -0.19 4.90 21.29
CA VAL A 232 0.30 5.13 22.66
C VAL A 232 0.68 6.58 22.88
N TRP A 233 1.28 7.24 21.88
CA TRP A 233 1.64 8.64 22.01
C TRP A 233 0.38 9.52 22.08
N ARG A 234 -0.49 9.47 21.06
CA ARG A 234 -1.62 10.40 20.86
C ARG A 234 -2.76 10.28 21.86
N GLN A 235 -2.72 9.30 22.75
CA GLN A 235 -3.70 9.17 23.81
C GLN A 235 -3.79 10.45 24.67
N THR A 236 -5.00 10.84 25.04
CA THR A 236 -5.28 12.03 25.85
C THR A 236 -5.99 11.72 27.16
N ASP A 237 -6.36 10.45 27.38
CA ASP A 237 -7.18 10.03 28.51
C ASP A 237 -6.35 9.88 29.80
N PHE A 238 -5.04 9.66 29.67
CA PHE A 238 -4.10 9.47 30.75
C PHE A 238 -2.87 10.37 30.62
N ASP A 239 -2.04 10.40 31.67
CA ASP A 239 -0.77 11.12 31.66
C ASP A 239 0.10 10.71 30.45
N PRO A 240 0.67 11.68 29.70
CA PRO A 240 1.42 11.41 28.48
C PRO A 240 2.56 10.41 28.69
N TYR A 241 2.90 9.69 27.61
CA TYR A 241 4.06 8.81 27.62
C TYR A 241 5.36 9.66 27.58
N PRO A 242 6.35 9.43 28.47
CA PRO A 242 7.54 10.28 28.51
C PRO A 242 8.37 10.23 27.21
N GLU A 243 8.85 11.40 26.74
CA GLU A 243 9.61 11.48 25.48
C GLU A 243 10.88 10.61 25.53
N THR A 244 11.62 10.67 26.64
CA THR A 244 12.88 9.94 26.87
C THR A 244 12.68 8.42 26.81
N ARG A 245 11.59 7.93 27.40
CA ARG A 245 11.20 6.53 27.36
C ARG A 245 10.77 6.10 25.95
N MET A 246 10.07 6.96 25.22
CA MET A 246 9.64 6.67 23.84
C MET A 246 10.85 6.55 22.89
N VAL A 247 11.83 7.46 23.00
CA VAL A 247 13.12 7.36 22.30
C VAL A 247 13.78 6.01 22.57
N ARG A 248 13.86 5.62 23.84
CA ARG A 248 14.47 4.35 24.23
C ARG A 248 13.72 3.14 23.67
N LEU A 249 12.39 3.15 23.69
CA LEU A 249 11.57 2.08 23.11
C LEU A 249 11.82 1.94 21.61
N MET A 250 11.91 3.07 20.89
CA MET A 250 12.28 3.08 19.46
C MET A 250 13.65 2.44 19.20
N ASP A 251 14.63 2.73 20.05
CA ASP A 251 15.98 2.16 19.95
C ASP A 251 16.01 0.67 20.30
N VAL A 252 15.25 0.26 21.31
CA VAL A 252 15.13 -1.15 21.74
C VAL A 252 14.46 -1.99 20.66
N ILE A 253 13.38 -1.49 20.05
CA ILE A 253 12.74 -2.11 18.88
C ILE A 253 13.72 -2.16 17.71
N GLY A 254 14.40 -1.04 17.42
CA GLY A 254 15.39 -0.99 16.34
C GLY A 254 16.52 -2.00 16.53
N GLY A 255 17.02 -2.17 17.76
CA GLY A 255 18.02 -3.17 18.11
C GLY A 255 17.51 -4.61 18.02
N ALA A 256 16.23 -4.86 18.29
CA ALA A 256 15.62 -6.19 18.09
C ALA A 256 15.49 -6.53 16.61
N LEU A 257 15.00 -5.59 15.79
CA LEU A 257 14.90 -5.74 14.33
C LEU A 257 16.28 -5.93 13.69
N GLY A 258 17.28 -5.14 14.08
CA GLY A 258 18.65 -5.28 13.60
C GLY A 258 19.26 -6.64 13.91
N ARG A 259 19.11 -7.13 15.15
CA ARG A 259 19.55 -8.48 15.54
C ARG A 259 18.83 -9.58 14.77
N TYR A 260 17.53 -9.43 14.54
CA TYR A 260 16.76 -10.37 13.72
C TYR A 260 17.29 -10.43 12.28
N VAL A 261 17.50 -9.28 11.62
CA VAL A 261 18.05 -9.21 10.27
C VAL A 261 19.45 -9.86 10.21
N GLN A 262 20.32 -9.53 11.17
CA GLN A 262 21.65 -10.15 11.27
C GLN A 262 21.56 -11.68 11.39
N LYS A 263 20.68 -12.19 12.27
CA LYS A 263 20.52 -13.62 12.48
C LYS A 263 19.96 -14.34 11.24
N LYS A 264 18.92 -13.81 10.60
CA LYS A 264 18.34 -14.38 9.38
C LYS A 264 19.33 -14.40 8.22
N LEU A 265 20.19 -13.38 8.11
CA LEU A 265 21.20 -13.30 7.06
C LEU A 265 22.48 -14.10 7.39
N SER A 266 22.74 -14.40 8.67
CA SER A 266 23.97 -15.11 9.09
C SER A 266 24.10 -16.52 8.55
N SER A 267 22.98 -17.17 8.18
CA SER A 267 22.99 -18.48 7.54
C SER A 267 23.48 -18.45 6.09
N LEU A 268 23.57 -17.26 5.48
CA LEU A 268 23.95 -17.08 4.09
C LEU A 268 25.42 -16.71 3.98
N LYS A 269 26.13 -17.35 3.05
CA LYS A 269 27.50 -16.94 2.71
C LYS A 269 27.48 -15.81 1.70
N ILE A 270 27.36 -14.58 2.21
CA ILE A 270 27.05 -13.36 1.45
C ILE A 270 27.93 -13.14 0.21
N PHE A 271 29.22 -13.45 0.28
CA PHE A 271 30.16 -13.24 -0.84
C PHE A 271 30.40 -14.50 -1.70
N GLU A 272 30.07 -15.69 -1.21
CA GLU A 272 30.34 -16.97 -1.91
C GLU A 272 29.14 -17.44 -2.74
N GLU A 273 27.91 -17.30 -2.22
CA GLU A 273 26.71 -17.82 -2.88
C GLU A 273 26.31 -17.03 -4.13
N PRO A 274 25.45 -17.56 -5.02
CA PRO A 274 24.93 -16.79 -6.15
C PRO A 274 24.08 -15.59 -5.69
N PHE A 275 24.32 -14.39 -6.23
CA PHE A 275 23.60 -13.18 -5.79
C PHE A 275 22.08 -13.25 -6.03
N VAL A 276 21.62 -13.97 -7.06
CA VAL A 276 20.20 -14.04 -7.44
C VAL A 276 19.31 -14.58 -6.31
N SER A 277 19.75 -15.59 -5.58
CA SER A 277 18.97 -16.21 -4.48
C SER A 277 18.96 -15.36 -3.20
N MET A 278 20.00 -14.58 -2.97
CA MET A 278 20.17 -13.77 -1.74
C MET A 278 19.72 -12.32 -1.89
N ARG A 279 19.59 -11.81 -3.12
CA ARG A 279 19.30 -10.40 -3.41
C ARG A 279 18.01 -9.93 -2.76
N GLU A 280 16.97 -10.75 -2.78
CA GLU A 280 15.69 -10.42 -2.17
C GLU A 280 15.81 -10.36 -0.65
N ASN A 281 16.41 -11.38 -0.01
CA ASN A 281 16.63 -11.39 1.44
C ASN A 281 17.45 -10.19 1.94
N LEU A 282 18.53 -9.82 1.24
CA LEU A 282 19.31 -8.64 1.59
C LEU A 282 18.51 -7.35 1.43
N ARG A 283 17.77 -7.18 0.32
CA ARG A 283 16.94 -5.98 0.10
C ARG A 283 15.82 -5.87 1.11
N THR A 284 15.15 -6.97 1.45
CA THR A 284 14.13 -6.97 2.49
C THR A 284 14.76 -6.66 3.85
N GLY A 285 15.95 -7.17 4.14
CA GLY A 285 16.71 -6.81 5.34
C GLY A 285 17.02 -5.32 5.44
N VAL A 286 17.48 -4.71 4.34
CA VAL A 286 17.67 -3.25 4.23
C VAL A 286 16.34 -2.52 4.46
N SER A 287 15.28 -2.94 3.77
CA SER A 287 13.93 -2.35 3.88
C SER A 287 13.41 -2.34 5.32
N ILE A 288 13.52 -3.44 6.06
CA ILE A 288 13.11 -3.53 7.47
C ILE A 288 13.83 -2.46 8.31
N CYS A 289 15.15 -2.31 8.10
CA CYS A 289 15.95 -1.35 8.86
C CYS A 289 15.59 0.09 8.48
N GLU A 290 15.50 0.39 7.18
CA GLU A 290 15.19 1.73 6.67
C GLU A 290 13.77 2.17 7.02
N GLN A 291 12.77 1.30 6.86
CA GLN A 291 11.37 1.61 7.17
C GLN A 291 11.20 1.94 8.65
N TRP A 292 11.83 1.20 9.56
CA TRP A 292 11.76 1.55 10.99
C TRP A 292 12.43 2.88 11.30
N VAL A 293 13.60 3.15 10.71
CA VAL A 293 14.28 4.45 10.87
C VAL A 293 13.38 5.58 10.36
N LEU A 294 12.83 5.46 9.15
CA LEU A 294 11.92 6.44 8.55
C LEU A 294 10.63 6.61 9.35
N ALA A 295 10.10 5.53 9.94
CA ALA A 295 8.94 5.58 10.81
C ALA A 295 9.21 6.41 12.07
N CYS A 296 10.31 6.15 12.78
CA CYS A 296 10.71 6.91 13.96
C CYS A 296 10.91 8.40 13.63
N GLU A 297 11.57 8.65 12.50
CA GLU A 297 11.84 9.96 11.95
C GLU A 297 10.57 10.74 11.57
N HIS A 298 9.58 10.06 11.00
CA HIS A 298 8.28 10.63 10.62
C HIS A 298 7.43 10.94 11.85
N LEU A 299 7.33 10.00 12.79
CA LEU A 299 6.56 10.17 14.03
C LEU A 299 7.09 11.37 14.83
N THR A 300 8.39 11.38 15.16
CA THR A 300 9.01 12.42 15.97
C THR A 300 9.24 13.74 15.22
N GLY A 301 9.42 13.69 13.90
CA GLY A 301 9.73 14.86 13.09
C GLY A 301 8.51 15.61 12.54
N GLN A 302 7.39 14.93 12.32
CA GLN A 302 6.22 15.51 11.64
C GLN A 302 4.93 15.30 12.43
N VAL A 303 4.63 14.05 12.81
CA VAL A 303 3.33 13.68 13.38
C VAL A 303 3.16 14.25 14.78
N TRP A 304 4.06 13.89 15.70
CA TRP A 304 3.96 14.26 17.11
C TRP A 304 4.31 15.72 17.38
N LYS A 305 5.09 16.37 16.50
CA LYS A 305 5.29 17.83 16.57
C LYS A 305 4.02 18.63 16.31
N ARG A 306 3.09 18.07 15.51
CA ARG A 306 1.81 18.71 15.16
C ARG A 306 0.68 18.32 16.13
N HIS A 307 0.95 17.44 17.09
CA HIS A 307 -0.05 17.01 18.07
C HIS A 307 -0.19 18.05 19.19
N ALA A 308 -1.28 18.82 19.16
CA ALA A 308 -1.49 19.95 20.07
C ALA A 308 -1.56 19.62 21.58
N PRO A 309 -2.15 18.48 22.02
CA PRO A 309 -2.25 18.15 23.45
C PRO A 309 -0.91 18.00 24.17
N HIS A 310 0.07 17.34 23.55
CA HIS A 310 1.42 17.17 24.07
C HIS A 310 2.43 17.06 22.92
N PRO A 311 2.88 18.20 22.35
CA PRO A 311 3.74 18.18 21.18
C PRO A 311 5.13 17.64 21.53
N TRP A 312 5.71 16.86 20.61
CA TRP A 312 7.09 16.39 20.71
C TRP A 312 8.06 17.58 20.73
N LYS A 313 8.81 17.73 21.83
CA LYS A 313 9.77 18.83 22.01
C LYS A 313 11.14 18.48 21.46
N GLY A 314 11.51 17.19 21.47
CA GLY A 314 12.78 16.70 20.98
C GLY A 314 13.06 16.97 19.50
N ASN A 315 14.32 16.74 19.12
CA ASN A 315 14.69 16.66 17.71
C ASN A 315 14.09 15.40 17.07
N LYS A 316 14.17 15.35 15.74
CA LYS A 316 13.87 14.15 14.96
C LYS A 316 14.74 13.00 15.47
N HIS A 317 14.12 11.91 15.93
CA HIS A 317 14.83 10.74 16.43
C HIS A 317 15.20 9.80 15.29
N CYS A 318 16.42 9.24 15.35
CA CYS A 318 16.92 8.27 14.39
C CYS A 318 17.70 7.18 15.15
N PRO A 319 17.22 5.93 15.14
CA PRO A 319 17.95 4.80 15.73
C PRO A 319 19.29 4.56 15.02
N GLN A 320 20.35 5.21 15.49
CA GLN A 320 21.62 5.35 14.78
C GLN A 320 22.28 4.00 14.43
N THR A 321 22.23 3.03 15.35
CA THR A 321 22.81 1.69 15.11
C THR A 321 22.11 0.96 13.98
N LEU A 322 20.76 1.04 13.91
CA LEU A 322 19.98 0.41 12.86
C LEU A 322 20.19 1.11 11.51
N HIS A 323 20.24 2.45 11.52
CA HIS A 323 20.57 3.25 10.34
C HIS A 323 21.93 2.90 9.75
N CYS A 324 22.95 2.78 10.60
CA CYS A 324 24.28 2.38 10.18
C CYS A 324 24.33 0.93 9.65
N LEU A 325 23.59 0.00 10.27
CA LEU A 325 23.43 -1.35 9.76
C LEU A 325 22.75 -1.36 8.38
N ALA A 326 21.69 -0.58 8.20
CA ALA A 326 20.98 -0.44 6.93
C ALA A 326 21.93 0.02 5.81
N LYS A 327 22.70 1.08 6.08
CA LYS A 327 23.72 1.59 5.14
C LYS A 327 24.75 0.53 4.77
N ARG A 328 25.28 -0.20 5.75
CA ARG A 328 26.26 -1.27 5.49
C ARG A 328 25.65 -2.39 4.64
N LEU A 329 24.42 -2.80 4.93
CA LEU A 329 23.71 -3.81 4.13
C LEU A 329 23.43 -3.32 2.70
N ASP A 330 23.08 -2.04 2.51
CA ASP A 330 22.87 -1.46 1.18
C ASP A 330 24.19 -1.37 0.37
N GLU A 331 25.31 -1.06 1.04
CA GLU A 331 26.64 -1.14 0.43
C GLU A 331 26.94 -2.57 -0.03
N VAL A 332 26.68 -3.58 0.81
CA VAL A 332 26.83 -5.00 0.43
C VAL A 332 25.98 -5.35 -0.79
N VAL A 333 24.70 -4.92 -0.82
CA VAL A 333 23.81 -5.12 -1.98
C VAL A 333 24.40 -4.48 -3.23
N THR A 334 24.95 -3.27 -3.10
CA THR A 334 25.55 -2.51 -4.20
C THR A 334 26.80 -3.20 -4.74
N LEU A 335 27.73 -3.60 -3.86
CA LEU A 335 28.96 -4.31 -4.23
C LEU A 335 28.66 -5.60 -5.02
N ARG A 336 27.69 -6.39 -4.52
CA ARG A 336 27.27 -7.65 -5.15
C ARG A 336 26.55 -7.43 -6.48
N MET A 337 25.71 -6.40 -6.55
CA MET A 337 25.01 -6.04 -7.78
C MET A 337 25.97 -5.57 -8.87
N VAL A 338 26.97 -4.76 -8.52
CA VAL A 338 28.00 -4.29 -9.43
C VAL A 338 28.79 -5.47 -9.99
N HIS A 339 29.25 -6.38 -9.13
CA HIS A 339 29.95 -7.60 -9.53
C HIS A 339 29.12 -8.46 -10.50
N GLU A 340 27.85 -8.74 -10.18
CA GLU A 340 26.96 -9.53 -11.06
C GLU A 340 26.74 -8.85 -12.43
N LYS A 341 26.53 -7.53 -12.44
CA LYS A 341 26.28 -6.78 -13.68
C LYS A 341 27.53 -6.68 -14.56
N LEU A 342 28.70 -6.49 -13.96
CA LEU A 342 29.96 -6.48 -14.70
C LEU A 342 30.27 -7.85 -15.30
N LEU A 343 30.07 -8.94 -14.55
CA LEU A 343 30.21 -10.31 -15.06
C LEU A 343 29.34 -10.57 -16.31
N ARG A 344 28.09 -10.09 -16.31
CA ARG A 344 27.16 -10.26 -17.46
C ARG A 344 27.57 -9.44 -18.69
N LEU A 345 28.20 -8.29 -18.51
CA LEU A 345 28.55 -7.38 -19.61
C LEU A 345 29.96 -7.62 -20.17
N LEU A 346 30.83 -8.32 -19.43
CA LEU A 346 32.18 -8.65 -19.85
C LEU A 346 32.20 -9.89 -20.77
N PRO A 347 33.14 -9.94 -21.74
CA PRO A 347 33.28 -11.09 -22.61
C PRO A 347 33.81 -12.31 -21.85
N ALA A 348 33.41 -13.51 -22.27
CA ALA A 348 33.71 -14.78 -21.58
C ALA A 348 35.21 -14.98 -21.28
N GLY A 349 36.11 -14.53 -22.15
CA GLY A 349 37.56 -14.65 -21.95
C GLY A 349 38.15 -13.83 -20.80
N LYS A 350 37.42 -12.83 -20.27
CA LYS A 350 37.89 -11.94 -19.18
C LYS A 350 37.11 -12.08 -17.87
N GLN A 351 36.00 -12.82 -17.88
CA GLN A 351 35.27 -13.20 -16.68
C GLN A 351 36.11 -13.93 -15.59
N PRO A 352 37.14 -14.75 -15.90
CA PRO A 352 37.97 -15.36 -14.86
C PRO A 352 38.81 -14.36 -14.03
N ALA A 353 38.94 -13.10 -14.47
CA ALA A 353 39.54 -12.04 -13.66
C ALA A 353 38.60 -11.53 -12.55
N LEU A 354 37.30 -11.84 -12.63
CA LEU A 354 36.25 -11.41 -11.70
C LEU A 354 35.66 -12.58 -10.89
N THR A 355 36.47 -13.61 -10.59
CA THR A 355 36.01 -14.66 -9.67
C THR A 355 35.70 -14.07 -8.29
N SER A 356 34.66 -14.59 -7.63
CA SER A 356 34.22 -14.11 -6.32
C SER A 356 35.38 -14.10 -5.31
N ASP A 357 36.23 -15.13 -5.32
CA ASP A 357 37.34 -15.28 -4.39
C ASP A 357 38.37 -14.15 -4.49
N ARG A 358 38.62 -13.63 -5.70
CA ARG A 358 39.59 -12.55 -5.92
C ARG A 358 38.99 -11.17 -5.69
N VAL A 359 37.74 -10.99 -6.12
CA VAL A 359 37.04 -9.71 -6.02
C VAL A 359 36.69 -9.38 -4.57
N PHE A 360 36.28 -10.38 -3.79
CA PHE A 360 35.88 -10.20 -2.39
C PHE A 360 36.98 -10.54 -1.38
N GLU A 361 38.20 -10.88 -1.82
CA GLU A 361 39.38 -11.06 -0.95
C GLU A 361 39.60 -9.92 0.06
N PRO A 362 39.40 -8.62 -0.29
CA PRO A 362 39.56 -7.53 0.68
C PRO A 362 38.63 -7.60 1.88
N PHE A 363 37.51 -8.33 1.78
CA PHE A 363 36.55 -8.52 2.86
C PHE A 363 36.84 -9.79 3.68
N SER A 364 37.93 -10.52 3.38
CA SER A 364 38.33 -11.71 4.14
C SER A 364 38.59 -11.34 5.61
N GLY A 365 37.94 -12.07 6.51
CA GLY A 365 38.00 -11.82 7.96
C GLY A 365 37.08 -10.70 8.47
N ILE A 366 36.32 -10.02 7.61
CA ILE A 366 35.33 -9.00 8.02
C ILE A 366 33.93 -9.57 7.87
N ASN A 367 33.14 -9.56 8.94
CA ASN A 367 31.73 -9.95 8.85
C ASN A 367 30.88 -8.74 8.40
N PRO A 368 30.26 -8.78 7.20
CA PRO A 368 29.46 -7.67 6.69
C PRO A 368 28.21 -7.36 7.51
N LEU A 369 27.69 -8.34 8.27
CA LEU A 369 26.47 -8.18 9.06
C LEU A 369 26.72 -7.47 10.41
N HIS A 370 27.96 -7.50 10.91
CA HIS A 370 28.28 -6.99 12.25
C HIS A 370 28.79 -5.54 12.19
N TYR A 371 27.86 -4.59 12.18
CA TYR A 371 28.20 -3.18 12.31
C TYR A 371 28.72 -2.84 13.71
N ASN A 372 29.92 -2.26 13.76
CA ASN A 372 30.49 -1.64 14.94
C ASN A 372 31.25 -0.38 14.50
N PRO A 373 30.98 0.80 15.10
CA PRO A 373 31.71 2.03 14.78
C PRO A 373 33.24 1.89 14.85
N TYR A 374 33.75 1.03 15.74
CA TYR A 374 35.18 0.80 15.90
C TYR A 374 35.80 0.06 14.70
N THR A 375 35.05 -0.83 14.05
CA THR A 375 35.52 -1.61 12.90
C THR A 375 35.14 -1.00 11.55
N GLU A 376 34.40 0.12 11.55
CA GLU A 376 34.01 0.85 10.35
C GLU A 376 35.20 1.25 9.46
N PRO A 377 36.33 1.76 9.98
CA PRO A 377 37.46 2.13 9.12
C PRO A 377 38.05 0.95 8.35
N LEU A 378 38.01 -0.27 8.92
CA LEU A 378 38.46 -1.49 8.24
C LEU A 378 37.52 -1.83 7.08
N TRP A 379 36.20 -1.70 7.29
CA TRP A 379 35.20 -1.88 6.26
C TRP A 379 35.38 -0.88 5.11
N THR A 380 35.53 0.40 5.42
CA THR A 380 35.74 1.45 4.41
C THR A 380 37.02 1.20 3.59
N ALA A 381 38.11 0.74 4.24
CA ALA A 381 39.34 0.38 3.54
C ALA A 381 39.17 -0.82 2.60
N ALA A 382 38.44 -1.86 3.03
CA ALA A 382 38.12 -3.02 2.19
C ALA A 382 37.26 -2.64 0.98
N VAL A 383 36.24 -1.79 1.17
CA VAL A 383 35.44 -1.23 0.07
C VAL A 383 36.35 -0.47 -0.90
N ALA A 384 37.21 0.43 -0.43
CA ALA A 384 38.13 1.18 -1.30
C ALA A 384 39.10 0.28 -2.08
N GLN A 385 39.51 -0.86 -1.52
CA GLN A 385 40.33 -1.85 -2.23
C GLN A 385 39.52 -2.59 -3.31
N PHE A 386 38.29 -3.02 -3.00
CA PHE A 386 37.36 -3.58 -3.99
C PHE A 386 37.15 -2.62 -5.17
N GLU A 387 36.89 -1.35 -4.89
CA GLU A 387 36.70 -0.30 -5.90
C GLU A 387 37.89 -0.23 -6.87
N ARG A 388 39.12 -0.27 -6.35
CA ARG A 388 40.35 -0.26 -7.16
C ARG A 388 40.50 -1.52 -8.01
N LEU A 389 40.14 -2.69 -7.49
CA LEU A 389 40.18 -3.96 -8.23
C LEU A 389 39.15 -3.98 -9.38
N MET A 390 37.98 -3.38 -9.18
CA MET A 390 36.91 -3.36 -10.18
C MET A 390 37.11 -2.30 -11.27
N ALA A 391 37.84 -1.22 -11.00
CA ALA A 391 38.00 -0.08 -11.91
C ALA A 391 38.42 -0.43 -13.37
N PRO A 392 39.38 -1.35 -13.64
CA PRO A 392 39.73 -1.72 -15.02
C PRO A 392 38.58 -2.42 -15.76
N SER A 393 37.83 -3.25 -15.03
CA SER A 393 36.64 -3.93 -15.58
C SER A 393 35.50 -2.95 -15.84
N GLU A 394 35.34 -1.96 -14.96
CA GLU A 394 34.37 -0.87 -15.13
C GLU A 394 34.68 -0.02 -16.36
N GLN A 395 35.95 0.33 -16.62
CA GLN A 395 36.37 1.07 -17.83
C GLN A 395 36.04 0.31 -19.13
N GLU A 396 36.31 -1.00 -19.17
CA GLU A 396 35.98 -1.82 -20.34
C GLU A 396 34.46 -1.89 -20.58
N VAL A 397 33.68 -2.06 -19.51
CA VAL A 397 32.22 -2.05 -19.59
C VAL A 397 31.70 -0.66 -19.99
N ALA A 398 32.32 0.42 -19.52
CA ALA A 398 31.97 1.77 -19.94
C ALA A 398 32.16 1.96 -21.46
N GLY A 399 33.28 1.47 -22.02
CA GLY A 399 33.51 1.49 -23.47
C GLY A 399 32.44 0.74 -24.28
N ARG A 400 31.94 -0.39 -23.76
CA ARG A 400 30.83 -1.14 -24.39
C ARG A 400 29.49 -0.43 -24.25
N LEU A 401 29.22 0.13 -23.08
CA LEU A 401 28.02 0.93 -22.87
C LEU A 401 28.02 2.13 -23.81
N LYS A 402 29.17 2.75 -24.03
CA LYS A 402 29.35 3.83 -25.00
C LYS A 402 28.99 3.41 -26.42
N SER A 403 29.48 2.26 -26.90
CA SER A 403 29.09 1.74 -28.21
C SER A 403 27.60 1.42 -28.30
N TYR A 404 27.03 0.77 -27.27
CA TYR A 404 25.60 0.48 -27.25
C TYR A 404 24.74 1.74 -27.22
N ILE A 405 25.16 2.78 -26.50
CA ILE A 405 24.47 4.07 -26.45
C ILE A 405 24.54 4.76 -27.81
N ALA A 406 25.70 4.72 -28.48
CA ALA A 406 25.86 5.27 -29.83
C ALA A 406 24.90 4.61 -30.83
N ASP A 407 24.73 3.28 -30.77
CA ASP A 407 23.84 2.53 -31.67
C ASP A 407 22.36 2.92 -31.51
N VAL A 408 21.94 3.33 -30.31
CA VAL A 408 20.56 3.74 -30.01
C VAL A 408 20.39 5.25 -29.90
N GLN A 409 21.45 6.02 -30.22
CA GLN A 409 21.45 7.45 -30.00
C GLN A 409 20.35 8.12 -30.82
N ASP A 410 19.90 7.63 -31.97
CA ASP A 410 18.84 8.32 -32.72
C ASP A 410 17.43 8.11 -32.13
N ASN A 411 17.24 7.17 -31.19
CA ASN A 411 15.95 6.87 -30.59
C ASN A 411 15.90 7.25 -29.10
N PRO A 412 15.21 8.36 -28.72
CA PRO A 412 15.14 8.82 -27.34
C PRO A 412 14.61 7.79 -26.33
N GLN A 413 13.64 6.95 -26.73
CA GLN A 413 13.05 5.95 -25.83
C GLN A 413 14.00 4.80 -25.56
N GLN A 414 14.69 4.31 -26.59
CA GLN A 414 15.69 3.25 -26.44
C GLN A 414 16.91 3.75 -25.67
N LEU A 415 17.35 4.99 -25.93
CA LEU A 415 18.39 5.65 -25.16
C LEU A 415 18.05 5.66 -23.66
N LEU A 416 16.86 6.17 -23.31
CA LEU A 416 16.39 6.19 -21.92
C LEU A 416 16.34 4.79 -21.31
N GLN A 417 15.88 3.79 -22.07
CA GLN A 417 15.81 2.40 -21.62
C GLN A 417 17.20 1.82 -21.30
N VAL A 418 18.22 2.12 -22.10
CA VAL A 418 19.60 1.70 -21.84
C VAL A 418 20.11 2.29 -20.52
N PHE A 419 19.92 3.59 -20.32
CA PHE A 419 20.30 4.28 -19.08
C PHE A 419 19.55 3.73 -17.85
N GLN A 420 18.25 3.45 -17.98
CA GLN A 420 17.47 2.85 -16.90
C GLN A 420 17.90 1.42 -16.57
N LYS A 421 18.17 0.59 -17.58
CA LYS A 421 18.58 -0.82 -17.40
C LYS A 421 19.94 -0.95 -16.71
N HIS A 422 20.85 -0.01 -17.00
CA HIS A 422 22.23 -0.02 -16.50
C HIS A 422 22.49 1.06 -15.44
N LYS A 423 21.43 1.63 -14.83
CA LYS A 423 21.52 2.77 -13.90
C LYS A 423 22.53 2.58 -12.76
N GLU A 424 22.60 1.37 -12.19
CA GLU A 424 23.47 1.06 -11.05
C GLU A 424 24.95 0.99 -11.45
N LEU A 425 25.25 0.63 -12.70
CA LEU A 425 26.60 0.73 -13.25
C LEU A 425 26.93 2.17 -13.64
N ILE A 426 26.01 2.90 -14.26
CA ILE A 426 26.25 4.27 -14.71
C ILE A 426 26.49 5.23 -13.53
N ARG A 427 25.88 4.97 -12.36
CA ARG A 427 26.16 5.71 -11.12
C ARG A 427 27.60 5.54 -10.60
N ARG A 428 28.33 4.52 -11.05
CA ARG A 428 29.69 4.24 -10.57
C ARG A 428 30.64 5.35 -11.01
N PRO A 429 31.50 5.88 -10.12
CA PRO A 429 32.36 7.02 -10.45
C PRO A 429 33.19 6.84 -11.72
N THR A 430 33.73 5.63 -11.95
CA THR A 430 34.53 5.31 -13.14
C THR A 430 33.69 5.37 -14.42
N ILE A 431 32.55 4.68 -14.44
CA ILE A 431 31.66 4.60 -15.61
C ILE A 431 30.99 5.96 -15.89
N SER A 432 30.58 6.64 -14.83
CA SER A 432 29.97 7.97 -14.87
C SER A 432 30.87 9.00 -15.55
N LYS A 433 32.18 8.96 -15.26
CA LYS A 433 33.20 9.82 -15.89
C LYS A 433 33.45 9.46 -17.35
N GLU A 434 33.52 8.17 -17.69
CA GLU A 434 33.74 7.71 -19.06
C GLU A 434 32.54 8.00 -19.99
N LEU A 435 31.31 7.98 -19.45
CA LEU A 435 30.05 8.26 -20.16
C LEU A 435 29.60 9.73 -20.05
N GLN A 436 30.50 10.65 -19.69
CA GLN A 436 30.17 12.06 -19.44
C GLN A 436 29.42 12.71 -20.63
N SER A 437 29.92 12.54 -21.85
CA SER A 437 29.31 13.10 -23.08
C SER A 437 27.91 12.56 -23.35
N GLU A 438 27.70 11.27 -23.12
CA GLU A 438 26.45 10.56 -23.33
C GLU A 438 25.41 10.98 -22.28
N ARG A 439 25.86 11.19 -21.03
CA ARG A 439 25.04 11.70 -19.92
C ARG A 439 24.58 13.15 -20.18
N GLU A 440 25.47 14.01 -20.67
CA GLU A 440 25.13 15.37 -21.09
C GLU A 440 24.12 15.37 -22.25
N THR A 441 24.29 14.46 -23.22
CA THR A 441 23.35 14.28 -24.33
C THR A 441 21.98 13.80 -23.84
N LEU A 442 21.94 12.87 -22.88
CA LEU A 442 20.69 12.43 -22.25
C LEU A 442 19.99 13.60 -21.52
N LEU A 443 20.73 14.40 -20.77
CA LEU A 443 20.19 15.55 -20.06
C LEU A 443 19.55 16.55 -21.03
N ALA A 444 20.24 16.88 -22.12
CA ALA A 444 19.73 17.77 -23.15
C ALA A 444 18.43 17.23 -23.77
N ARG A 445 18.35 15.92 -24.02
CA ARG A 445 17.15 15.28 -24.57
C ARG A 445 15.99 15.22 -23.59
N LEU A 446 16.25 14.97 -22.31
CA LEU A 446 15.22 15.04 -21.28
C LEU A 446 14.67 16.47 -21.17
N LEU A 447 15.55 17.47 -21.25
CA LEU A 447 15.14 18.87 -21.28
C LEU A 447 14.26 19.16 -22.51
N ASP A 448 14.67 18.74 -23.71
CA ASP A 448 13.90 18.96 -24.92
C ASP A 448 12.58 18.19 -24.95
N TYR A 449 12.55 16.98 -24.36
CA TYR A 449 11.33 16.23 -24.12
C TYR A 449 10.35 17.02 -23.23
N ASN A 450 10.82 17.55 -22.10
CA ASN A 450 9.99 18.34 -21.19
C ASN A 450 9.55 19.68 -21.81
N LYS A 451 10.39 20.31 -22.65
CA LYS A 451 9.96 21.46 -23.47
C LYS A 451 8.84 21.06 -24.43
N GLY A 452 8.93 19.89 -25.04
CA GLY A 452 7.86 19.32 -25.87
C GLY A 452 6.55 19.08 -25.09
N LEU A 453 6.64 18.65 -23.84
CA LEU A 453 5.47 18.53 -22.97
C LEU A 453 4.87 19.89 -22.63
N LYS A 454 5.71 20.91 -22.39
CA LYS A 454 5.26 22.28 -22.16
C LYS A 454 4.53 22.85 -23.38
N THR A 455 5.07 22.68 -24.58
CA THR A 455 4.41 23.17 -25.80
C THR A 455 3.12 22.40 -26.11
N ASP A 456 3.08 21.08 -25.87
CA ASP A 456 1.84 20.29 -25.96
C ASP A 456 0.78 20.82 -24.98
N PHE A 457 1.17 21.10 -23.73
CA PHE A 457 0.30 21.69 -22.73
C PHE A 457 -0.24 23.06 -23.18
N GLU A 458 0.63 24.01 -23.55
CA GLU A 458 0.25 25.36 -23.98
C GLU A 458 -0.69 25.34 -25.20
N SER A 459 -0.49 24.40 -26.13
CA SER A 459 -1.33 24.28 -27.32
C SER A 459 -2.73 23.70 -27.05
N ARG A 460 -2.90 22.94 -25.95
CA ARG A 460 -4.10 22.14 -25.67
C ARG A 460 -4.88 22.54 -24.43
N CYS A 461 -4.31 23.35 -23.54
CA CYS A 461 -4.92 23.65 -22.23
C CYS A 461 -6.21 24.47 -22.32
N HIS A 462 -6.43 25.19 -23.43
CA HIS A 462 -7.55 26.10 -23.62
C HIS A 462 -8.79 25.49 -24.30
N GLY A 463 -8.66 24.36 -25.00
CA GLY A 463 -9.77 23.75 -25.76
C GLY A 463 -10.54 22.69 -24.98
N ALA A 464 -11.73 22.33 -25.49
CA ALA A 464 -12.49 21.21 -24.97
C ALA A 464 -11.88 19.88 -25.45
N PRO A 465 -12.04 18.78 -24.71
CA PRO A 465 -11.42 17.52 -25.12
C PRO A 465 -11.92 17.03 -26.47
N GLY A 466 -10.98 16.75 -27.39
CA GLY A 466 -11.26 16.35 -28.77
C GLY A 466 -11.18 17.46 -29.81
N ASP A 467 -11.12 18.72 -29.37
CA ASP A 467 -10.83 19.84 -30.25
C ASP A 467 -9.36 19.87 -30.64
N LYS A 468 -9.04 20.55 -31.75
CA LYS A 468 -7.65 20.73 -32.21
C LYS A 468 -6.76 21.40 -31.16
N SER A 469 -7.36 22.26 -30.33
CA SER A 469 -6.71 23.00 -29.25
C SER A 469 -7.04 22.42 -27.86
N GLY A 470 -7.53 21.19 -27.79
CA GLY A 470 -7.94 20.54 -26.54
C GLY A 470 -7.18 19.24 -26.26
N PRO A 471 -7.28 18.70 -25.03
CA PRO A 471 -6.71 17.41 -24.69
C PRO A 471 -7.41 16.28 -25.44
N PHE A 472 -6.76 15.12 -25.55
CA PHE A 472 -7.36 13.95 -26.19
C PHE A 472 -8.58 13.44 -25.42
N ILE A 473 -9.59 12.92 -26.13
CA ILE A 473 -10.80 12.37 -25.50
C ILE A 473 -10.48 11.04 -24.83
N GLY A 474 -10.60 10.99 -23.50
CA GLY A 474 -10.61 9.74 -22.76
C GLY A 474 -11.96 9.01 -22.91
N ARG A 475 -11.90 7.68 -22.99
CA ARG A 475 -13.11 6.85 -23.09
C ARG A 475 -13.93 6.97 -21.81
N ASN A 476 -15.19 7.39 -21.93
CA ASN A 476 -16.13 7.56 -20.81
C ASN A 476 -15.70 8.58 -19.73
N LEU A 477 -14.86 9.55 -20.07
CA LEU A 477 -14.47 10.62 -19.15
C LEU A 477 -15.32 11.88 -19.40
N PRO A 478 -15.96 12.46 -18.37
CA PRO A 478 -16.47 13.83 -18.41
C PRO A 478 -15.34 14.82 -18.70
N GLU A 479 -15.70 15.99 -19.22
CA GLU A 479 -14.74 16.99 -19.68
C GLU A 479 -13.71 17.40 -18.61
N VAL A 480 -14.19 17.80 -17.42
CA VAL A 480 -13.32 18.22 -16.30
C VAL A 480 -12.36 17.10 -15.88
N VAL A 481 -12.87 15.87 -15.73
CA VAL A 481 -12.06 14.72 -15.34
C VAL A 481 -11.02 14.42 -16.41
N ASN A 482 -11.37 14.56 -17.68
CA ASN A 482 -10.44 14.33 -18.78
C ASN A 482 -9.30 15.35 -18.79
N LYS A 483 -9.60 16.65 -18.57
CA LYS A 483 -8.58 17.70 -18.43
C LYS A 483 -7.63 17.41 -17.25
N ILE A 484 -8.18 17.04 -16.09
CA ILE A 484 -7.40 16.70 -14.89
C ILE A 484 -6.52 15.46 -15.12
N VAL A 485 -7.07 14.38 -15.68
CA VAL A 485 -6.31 13.15 -15.94
C VAL A 485 -5.19 13.38 -16.94
N TRP A 486 -5.44 14.17 -18.00
CA TRP A 486 -4.42 14.55 -18.97
C TRP A 486 -3.28 15.33 -18.32
N VAL A 487 -3.58 16.35 -17.51
CA VAL A 487 -2.54 17.12 -16.81
C VAL A 487 -1.80 16.29 -15.76
N ARG A 488 -2.47 15.42 -15.01
CA ARG A 488 -1.80 14.46 -14.13
C ARG A 488 -0.83 13.57 -14.89
N GLN A 489 -1.20 13.10 -16.09
CA GLN A 489 -0.29 12.32 -16.91
C GLN A 489 0.96 13.11 -17.31
N LEU A 490 0.82 14.41 -17.62
CA LEU A 490 1.95 15.30 -17.90
C LEU A 490 2.83 15.49 -16.65
N ILE A 491 2.23 15.75 -15.48
CA ILE A 491 2.92 15.86 -14.19
C ILE A 491 3.78 14.61 -13.94
N HIS A 492 3.18 13.42 -14.05
CA HIS A 492 3.91 12.16 -13.82
C HIS A 492 5.08 11.99 -14.79
N LYS A 493 4.94 12.37 -16.06
CA LYS A 493 6.03 12.30 -17.05
C LYS A 493 7.20 13.24 -16.71
N VAL A 494 6.90 14.45 -16.23
CA VAL A 494 7.91 15.41 -15.80
C VAL A 494 8.59 14.91 -14.52
N GLU A 495 7.83 14.44 -13.53
CA GLU A 495 8.36 13.85 -12.28
C GLU A 495 9.24 12.62 -12.53
N ASP A 496 8.85 11.74 -13.47
CA ASP A 496 9.68 10.60 -13.87
C ASP A 496 10.99 11.05 -14.53
N SER A 497 10.95 12.10 -15.36
CA SER A 497 12.15 12.67 -15.98
C SER A 497 13.09 13.27 -14.93
N VAL A 498 12.55 13.97 -13.93
CA VAL A 498 13.30 14.50 -12.77
C VAL A 498 13.94 13.35 -11.98
N ARG A 499 13.17 12.31 -11.64
CA ARG A 499 13.65 11.15 -10.89
C ARG A 499 14.81 10.44 -11.59
N ILE A 500 14.73 10.29 -12.92
CA ILE A 500 15.79 9.68 -13.72
C ILE A 500 17.04 10.58 -13.76
N ALA A 501 16.85 11.88 -13.95
CA ALA A 501 17.94 12.84 -14.00
C ALA A 501 18.64 12.97 -12.64
N GLU A 502 17.92 13.05 -11.53
CA GLU A 502 18.48 13.02 -10.17
C GLU A 502 19.31 11.76 -9.92
N ALA A 503 18.78 10.61 -10.37
CA ALA A 503 19.43 9.32 -10.19
C ALA A 503 20.74 9.16 -10.96
N LEU A 504 20.93 9.87 -12.08
CA LEU A 504 21.99 9.58 -13.05
C LEU A 504 22.85 10.77 -13.43
N LEU A 505 22.40 12.01 -13.18
CA LEU A 505 22.91 13.23 -13.81
C LEU A 505 23.10 14.39 -12.81
N SER A 506 22.94 14.15 -11.50
CA SER A 506 22.92 15.20 -10.46
C SER A 506 24.22 16.02 -10.35
N ASP A 507 25.35 15.43 -10.74
CA ASP A 507 26.69 16.01 -10.74
C ASP A 507 26.97 16.90 -11.98
N LEU A 508 26.11 16.87 -13.00
CA LEU A 508 26.31 17.67 -14.22
C LEU A 508 25.99 19.15 -13.98
N SER A 509 26.76 20.05 -14.60
CA SER A 509 26.53 21.50 -14.49
C SER A 509 25.16 21.94 -15.02
N GLY A 510 24.67 21.31 -16.10
CA GLY A 510 23.36 21.60 -16.69
C GLY A 510 22.16 21.10 -15.87
N PHE A 511 22.38 20.25 -14.86
CA PHE A 511 21.31 19.59 -14.10
C PHE A 511 20.44 20.60 -13.34
N LYS A 512 21.05 21.61 -12.73
CA LYS A 512 20.32 22.67 -12.00
C LYS A 512 19.35 23.44 -12.91
N GLY A 513 19.77 23.73 -14.15
CA GLY A 513 18.91 24.42 -15.13
C GLY A 513 17.75 23.53 -15.59
N PHE A 514 18.00 22.23 -15.76
CA PHE A 514 16.95 21.24 -16.04
C PHE A 514 15.93 21.13 -14.90
N LEU A 515 16.39 21.03 -13.65
CA LEU A 515 15.51 20.96 -12.48
C LEU A 515 14.63 22.20 -12.38
N HIS A 516 15.22 23.39 -12.47
CA HIS A 516 14.45 24.64 -12.39
C HIS A 516 13.35 24.72 -13.47
N PHE A 517 13.66 24.32 -14.70
CA PHE A 517 12.66 24.25 -15.77
C PHE A 517 11.53 23.26 -15.46
N CYS A 518 11.86 22.09 -14.89
CA CYS A 518 10.86 21.09 -14.52
C CYS A 518 10.00 21.55 -13.35
N ASP A 519 10.58 22.21 -12.34
CA ASP A 519 9.87 22.76 -11.20
C ASP A 519 8.88 23.85 -11.63
N ASP A 520 9.32 24.78 -12.48
CA ASP A 520 8.45 25.82 -13.05
C ASP A 520 7.29 25.20 -13.87
N LEU A 521 7.58 24.16 -14.67
CA LEU A 521 6.55 23.45 -15.43
C LEU A 521 5.57 22.71 -14.51
N LEU A 522 6.06 22.04 -13.47
CA LEU A 522 5.23 21.33 -12.49
C LEU A 522 4.32 22.29 -11.72
N GLU A 523 4.82 23.48 -11.36
CA GLU A 523 4.02 24.52 -10.72
C GLU A 523 2.85 24.94 -11.61
N VAL A 524 3.11 25.22 -12.90
CA VAL A 524 2.08 25.59 -13.88
C VAL A 524 1.05 24.47 -14.07
N LEU A 525 1.50 23.22 -14.21
CA LEU A 525 0.62 22.06 -14.39
C LEU A 525 -0.26 21.81 -13.16
N ARG A 526 0.31 21.87 -11.95
CA ARG A 526 -0.43 21.70 -10.70
C ARG A 526 -1.43 22.85 -10.46
N ALA A 527 -1.05 24.08 -10.83
CA ALA A 527 -1.96 25.22 -10.79
C ALA A 527 -3.16 25.02 -11.72
N TYR A 528 -2.95 24.54 -12.95
CA TYR A 528 -4.03 24.22 -13.88
C TYR A 528 -4.94 23.09 -13.36
N GLU A 529 -4.37 22.01 -12.79
CA GLU A 529 -5.17 20.93 -12.17
C GLU A 529 -6.11 21.48 -11.10
N GLN A 530 -5.59 22.34 -10.22
CA GLN A 530 -6.35 22.97 -9.16
C GLN A 530 -7.43 23.92 -9.71
N GLU A 531 -7.07 24.76 -10.70
CA GLU A 531 -7.99 25.68 -11.36
C GLU A 531 -9.18 24.94 -12.00
N GLN A 532 -8.93 23.85 -12.74
CA GLN A 532 -10.01 23.06 -13.37
C GLN A 532 -10.96 22.44 -12.33
N PHE A 533 -10.44 22.00 -11.17
CA PHE A 533 -11.28 21.49 -10.09
C PHE A 533 -12.09 22.62 -9.43
N GLU A 534 -11.50 23.78 -9.20
CA GLU A 534 -12.16 24.92 -8.60
C GLU A 534 -13.24 25.52 -9.51
N ASP A 535 -12.96 25.66 -10.81
CA ASP A 535 -13.94 26.07 -11.83
C ASP A 535 -15.15 25.13 -11.83
N TRP A 536 -14.90 23.83 -11.91
CA TRP A 536 -15.98 22.83 -11.83
C TRP A 536 -16.78 22.96 -10.53
N SER A 537 -16.12 23.14 -9.39
CA SER A 537 -16.77 23.31 -8.10
C SER A 537 -17.68 24.55 -8.10
N ARG A 538 -17.17 25.69 -8.60
CA ARG A 538 -17.95 26.93 -8.73
C ARG A 538 -19.14 26.77 -9.68
N ASP A 539 -18.94 26.12 -10.82
CA ASP A 539 -19.97 25.89 -11.83
C ASP A 539 -21.09 24.97 -11.32
N ILE A 540 -20.73 23.90 -10.61
CA ILE A 540 -21.73 23.01 -10.01
C ILE A 540 -22.46 23.70 -8.86
N LEU A 541 -21.77 24.46 -8.01
CA LEU A 541 -22.41 25.18 -6.90
C LEU A 541 -23.36 26.26 -7.41
N SER A 542 -22.99 27.01 -8.45
CA SER A 542 -23.86 27.99 -9.09
C SER A 542 -25.05 27.31 -9.79
N GLY A 543 -24.80 26.19 -10.47
CA GLY A 543 -25.84 25.36 -11.06
C GLY A 543 -26.82 24.80 -10.02
N LEU A 544 -26.35 24.37 -8.85
CA LEU A 544 -27.22 23.93 -7.75
C LEU A 544 -28.08 25.07 -7.17
N ALA A 545 -27.61 26.32 -7.25
CA ALA A 545 -28.37 27.49 -6.85
C ALA A 545 -29.47 27.88 -7.85
N ASP A 546 -29.31 27.54 -9.14
CA ASP A 546 -30.34 27.78 -10.17
C ASP A 546 -31.29 26.56 -10.32
N PRO A 547 -32.58 26.71 -9.99
CA PRO A 547 -33.61 25.66 -10.18
C PRO A 547 -33.78 25.18 -11.63
N LYS A 548 -33.38 25.98 -12.63
CA LYS A 548 -33.56 25.67 -14.06
C LYS A 548 -32.37 24.96 -14.70
N SER A 549 -31.23 24.88 -14.00
CA SER A 549 -29.98 24.27 -14.50
C SER A 549 -30.09 22.76 -14.73
N GLY A 550 -31.13 22.11 -14.17
CA GLY A 550 -31.33 20.67 -14.22
C GLY A 550 -30.38 19.86 -13.32
N ILE A 551 -29.53 20.51 -12.52
CA ILE A 551 -28.59 19.86 -11.58
C ILE A 551 -29.25 19.65 -10.21
N SER A 552 -30.20 20.52 -9.84
CA SER A 552 -31.02 20.36 -8.63
C SER A 552 -32.22 19.46 -8.91
N LEU A 553 -32.26 18.28 -8.29
CA LEU A 553 -33.48 17.47 -8.25
C LEU A 553 -34.49 18.15 -7.33
N GLN A 554 -35.42 18.89 -7.92
CA GLN A 554 -36.60 19.35 -7.19
C GLN A 554 -37.51 18.15 -6.94
N ALA A 555 -37.43 17.60 -5.73
CA ALA A 555 -38.15 16.40 -5.38
C ALA A 555 -39.67 16.54 -5.54
N SER A 556 -40.19 17.77 -5.49
CA SER A 556 -41.61 18.15 -5.63
C SER A 556 -42.17 18.14 -7.06
N ASN A 557 -41.35 18.02 -8.10
CA ASN A 557 -41.84 18.06 -9.48
C ASN A 557 -42.22 16.67 -10.02
N ARG A 558 -43.00 16.64 -11.11
CA ARG A 558 -43.51 15.42 -11.72
C ARG A 558 -42.38 14.63 -12.38
N VAL A 559 -42.19 13.40 -11.93
CA VAL A 559 -41.18 12.49 -12.47
C VAL A 559 -41.21 12.38 -14.01
N MET A 560 -42.40 12.46 -14.62
CA MET A 560 -42.63 12.32 -16.06
C MET A 560 -43.74 13.27 -16.51
N ASP A 561 -43.47 14.08 -17.53
CA ASP A 561 -44.42 15.01 -18.15
C ASP A 561 -44.55 14.71 -19.65
N LEU A 562 -45.79 14.74 -20.16
CA LEU A 562 -46.07 14.68 -21.59
C LEU A 562 -46.05 16.11 -22.12
N ASP A 563 -45.12 16.42 -23.01
CA ASP A 563 -45.06 17.74 -23.62
C ASP A 563 -46.30 17.95 -24.50
N HIS A 564 -47.09 18.98 -24.21
CA HIS A 564 -48.33 19.28 -24.91
C HIS A 564 -48.09 19.85 -26.32
N VAL A 565 -46.87 20.28 -26.63
CA VAL A 565 -46.49 20.81 -27.95
C VAL A 565 -46.00 19.69 -28.88
N ASP A 566 -45.12 18.81 -28.40
CA ASP A 566 -44.48 17.77 -29.22
C ASP A 566 -45.07 16.36 -29.02
N GLY A 567 -45.95 16.17 -28.04
CA GLY A 567 -46.49 14.85 -27.67
C GLY A 567 -45.45 13.87 -27.10
N ARG A 568 -44.23 14.34 -26.80
CA ARG A 568 -43.11 13.52 -26.33
C ARG A 568 -43.08 13.41 -24.82
N LEU A 569 -42.67 12.24 -24.33
CA LEU A 569 -42.49 11.97 -22.91
C LEU A 569 -41.11 12.51 -22.45
N LYS A 570 -41.11 13.50 -21.55
CA LYS A 570 -39.90 14.08 -20.94
C LYS A 570 -39.82 13.70 -19.46
N ILE A 571 -38.63 13.37 -18.98
CA ILE A 571 -38.37 13.00 -17.59
C ILE A 571 -37.59 14.13 -16.92
N GLN A 572 -37.97 14.50 -15.71
CA GLN A 572 -37.26 15.49 -14.90
C GLN A 572 -36.02 14.89 -14.21
N TYR A 573 -35.19 14.22 -14.99
CA TYR A 573 -33.86 13.75 -14.60
C TYR A 573 -32.91 14.09 -15.75
N SER A 574 -32.20 15.21 -15.62
CA SER A 574 -31.34 15.74 -16.67
C SER A 574 -30.18 14.78 -16.99
N ASP A 575 -29.68 14.84 -18.22
CA ASP A 575 -28.45 14.12 -18.58
C ASP A 575 -27.22 14.72 -17.87
N ARG A 576 -27.25 16.02 -17.54
CA ARG A 576 -26.21 16.69 -16.74
C ARG A 576 -26.04 16.06 -15.36
N LEU A 577 -27.13 15.62 -14.73
CA LEU A 577 -27.08 14.94 -13.43
C LEU A 577 -26.39 13.57 -13.50
N VAL A 578 -26.56 12.84 -14.62
CA VAL A 578 -25.81 11.60 -14.87
C VAL A 578 -24.32 11.89 -15.01
N SER A 579 -23.96 12.96 -15.72
CA SER A 579 -22.57 13.41 -15.84
C SER A 579 -21.99 13.82 -14.48
N LEU A 580 -22.74 14.55 -13.66
CA LEU A 580 -22.32 14.96 -12.32
C LEU A 580 -22.01 13.77 -11.41
N LEU A 581 -22.84 12.72 -11.43
CA LEU A 581 -22.57 11.50 -10.65
C LEU A 581 -21.24 10.85 -11.04
N ARG A 582 -20.92 10.85 -12.35
CA ARG A 582 -19.64 10.33 -12.85
C ARG A 582 -18.48 11.23 -12.44
N GLU A 583 -18.64 12.55 -12.56
CA GLU A 583 -17.64 13.55 -12.15
C GLU A 583 -17.31 13.40 -10.66
N VAL A 584 -18.31 13.41 -9.78
CA VAL A 584 -18.11 13.28 -8.32
C VAL A 584 -17.41 11.98 -7.97
N ARG A 585 -17.85 10.85 -8.55
CA ARG A 585 -17.22 9.54 -8.29
C ARG A 585 -15.76 9.51 -8.75
N GLN A 586 -15.47 10.04 -9.93
CA GLN A 586 -14.12 10.02 -10.50
C GLN A 586 -13.20 11.02 -9.77
N LEU A 587 -13.66 12.23 -9.48
CA LEU A 587 -12.89 13.23 -8.73
C LEU A 587 -12.59 12.77 -7.30
N SER A 588 -13.55 12.13 -6.63
CA SER A 588 -13.33 11.52 -5.31
C SER A 588 -12.30 10.39 -5.37
N ALA A 589 -12.36 9.52 -6.39
CA ALA A 589 -11.36 8.47 -6.61
C ALA A 589 -9.96 9.02 -6.93
N LEU A 590 -9.90 10.21 -7.53
CA LEU A 590 -8.65 10.95 -7.77
C LEU A 590 -8.12 11.68 -6.53
N GLY A 591 -8.81 11.60 -5.39
CA GLY A 591 -8.37 12.18 -4.11
C GLY A 591 -8.80 13.63 -3.86
N PHE A 592 -9.69 14.20 -4.68
CA PHE A 592 -10.16 15.56 -4.47
C PHE A 592 -11.23 15.65 -3.36
N PRO A 593 -11.17 16.66 -2.47
CA PRO A 593 -12.18 16.88 -1.45
C PRO A 593 -13.44 17.51 -2.05
N ILE A 594 -14.48 16.70 -2.27
CA ILE A 594 -15.75 17.17 -2.85
C ILE A 594 -16.53 18.03 -1.83
N PRO A 595 -16.97 19.26 -2.19
CA PRO A 595 -17.80 20.09 -1.32
C PRO A 595 -19.07 19.38 -0.86
N ALA A 596 -19.41 19.50 0.44
CA ALA A 596 -20.53 18.78 1.05
C ALA A 596 -21.88 18.99 0.34
N LYS A 597 -22.15 20.19 -0.17
CA LYS A 597 -23.37 20.50 -0.94
C LYS A 597 -23.45 19.69 -2.24
N ILE A 598 -22.34 19.56 -2.96
CA ILE A 598 -22.25 18.75 -4.19
C ILE A 598 -22.41 17.27 -3.83
N GLN A 599 -21.75 16.81 -2.77
CA GLN A 599 -21.86 15.42 -2.31
C GLN A 599 -23.30 15.06 -1.92
N GLN A 600 -24.01 15.94 -1.22
CA GLN A 600 -25.43 15.72 -0.87
C GLN A 600 -26.33 15.65 -2.10
N ALA A 601 -26.11 16.54 -3.08
CA ALA A 601 -26.84 16.52 -4.34
C ALA A 601 -26.57 15.21 -5.13
N ALA A 602 -25.31 14.79 -5.21
CA ALA A 602 -24.91 13.53 -5.85
C ALA A 602 -25.53 12.32 -5.14
N ASN A 603 -25.46 12.24 -3.81
CA ASN A 603 -26.07 11.16 -3.04
C ASN A 603 -27.59 11.09 -3.22
N THR A 604 -28.25 12.25 -3.36
CA THR A 604 -29.68 12.32 -3.63
C THR A 604 -30.00 11.84 -5.05
N ALA A 605 -29.19 12.23 -6.03
CA ALA A 605 -29.33 11.78 -7.41
C ALA A 605 -29.08 10.28 -7.59
N ASP A 606 -28.08 9.73 -6.91
CA ASP A 606 -27.71 8.32 -6.98
C ASP A 606 -28.84 7.41 -6.48
N LYS A 607 -29.54 7.80 -5.41
CA LYS A 607 -30.74 7.10 -4.90
C LYS A 607 -31.81 6.88 -5.96
N PHE A 608 -31.96 7.81 -6.90
CA PHE A 608 -32.98 7.79 -7.94
C PHE A 608 -32.45 7.38 -9.32
N TYR A 609 -31.14 7.16 -9.44
CA TYR A 609 -30.47 6.91 -10.71
C TYR A 609 -31.04 5.69 -11.44
N ARG A 610 -31.22 4.57 -10.72
CA ARG A 610 -31.78 3.34 -11.29
C ARG A 610 -33.21 3.55 -11.80
N GLN A 611 -34.06 4.19 -11.00
CA GLN A 611 -35.44 4.49 -11.38
C GLN A 611 -35.48 5.42 -12.60
N ALA A 612 -34.61 6.44 -12.64
CA ALA A 612 -34.52 7.39 -13.75
C ALA A 612 -34.09 6.74 -15.08
N ILE A 613 -33.13 5.81 -15.06
CA ILE A 613 -32.72 5.08 -16.28
C ILE A 613 -33.87 4.26 -16.84
N VAL A 614 -34.59 3.53 -15.99
CA VAL A 614 -35.74 2.72 -16.40
C VAL A 614 -36.83 3.61 -17.02
N LEU A 615 -37.13 4.74 -16.39
CA LEU A 615 -38.06 5.71 -16.94
C LEU A 615 -37.58 6.25 -18.29
N LYS A 616 -36.28 6.55 -18.46
CA LYS A 616 -35.70 7.01 -19.73
C LYS A 616 -35.88 5.97 -20.84
N GLN A 617 -35.71 4.69 -20.53
CA GLN A 617 -35.99 3.60 -21.47
C GLN A 617 -37.47 3.55 -21.87
N VAL A 618 -38.38 3.68 -20.91
CA VAL A 618 -39.83 3.70 -21.17
C VAL A 618 -40.24 4.93 -21.99
N ALA A 619 -39.67 6.11 -21.71
CA ALA A 619 -39.90 7.32 -22.48
C ALA A 619 -39.35 7.22 -23.91
N HIS A 620 -38.14 6.68 -24.06
CA HIS A 620 -37.58 6.42 -25.38
C HIS A 620 -38.44 5.43 -26.18
N PHE A 621 -38.93 4.36 -25.53
CA PHE A 621 -39.87 3.43 -26.15
C PHE A 621 -41.14 4.13 -26.63
N TYR A 622 -41.80 4.93 -25.78
CA TYR A 622 -43.00 5.68 -26.18
C TYR A 622 -42.73 6.66 -27.33
N ASN A 623 -41.60 7.37 -27.30
CA ASN A 623 -41.24 8.33 -28.33
C ASN A 623 -40.87 7.68 -29.68
N THR A 624 -40.55 6.37 -29.70
CA THR A 624 -40.14 5.63 -30.90
C THR A 624 -41.16 4.60 -31.38
N ILE A 625 -42.14 4.23 -30.55
CA ILE A 625 -43.07 3.14 -30.89
C ILE A 625 -43.94 3.47 -32.09
N ASP A 626 -44.37 4.72 -32.29
CA ASP A 626 -45.16 5.11 -33.48
C ASP A 626 -44.36 4.91 -34.78
N GLN A 627 -43.05 5.17 -34.78
CA GLN A 627 -42.17 4.87 -35.91
C GLN A 627 -42.02 3.36 -36.15
N GLN A 628 -42.17 2.57 -35.09
CA GLN A 628 -42.17 1.12 -35.15
C GLN A 628 -43.57 0.51 -35.38
N MET A 629 -44.64 1.29 -35.54
CA MET A 629 -45.97 0.73 -35.86
C MET A 629 -46.21 0.75 -37.36
N ILE A 630 -46.73 -0.35 -37.91
CA ILE A 630 -47.13 -0.40 -39.32
C ILE A 630 -48.41 0.43 -39.48
N PRO A 631 -48.48 1.39 -40.43
CA PRO A 631 -49.62 2.30 -40.54
C PRO A 631 -50.99 1.60 -40.64
N SER A 632 -51.06 0.49 -41.38
CA SER A 632 -52.28 -0.31 -41.56
C SER A 632 -52.71 -1.12 -40.32
N GLN A 633 -51.82 -1.30 -39.34
CA GLN A 633 -52.05 -2.01 -38.08
C GLN A 633 -52.24 -1.08 -36.87
N ARG A 634 -52.06 0.24 -37.04
CA ARG A 634 -52.22 1.24 -35.97
C ARG A 634 -53.56 1.13 -35.20
N PRO A 635 -54.72 0.94 -35.85
CA PRO A 635 -56.00 0.81 -35.13
C PRO A 635 -56.04 -0.38 -34.17
N MET A 636 -55.37 -1.49 -34.52
CA MET A 636 -55.28 -2.70 -33.67
C MET A 636 -54.43 -2.47 -32.42
N MET A 637 -53.54 -1.47 -32.44
CA MET A 637 -52.66 -1.10 -31.33
C MET A 637 -53.17 0.08 -30.51
N LEU A 638 -54.15 0.83 -31.03
CA LEU A 638 -54.68 2.05 -30.42
C LEU A 638 -55.24 1.82 -29.01
N GLY A 639 -55.97 0.72 -28.79
CA GLY A 639 -56.50 0.39 -27.46
C GLY A 639 -55.41 0.18 -26.40
N LEU A 640 -54.28 -0.43 -26.79
CA LEU A 640 -53.13 -0.66 -25.92
C LEU A 640 -52.30 0.63 -25.72
N ALA A 641 -52.19 1.46 -26.76
CA ALA A 641 -51.53 2.77 -26.67
C ALA A 641 -52.30 3.73 -25.76
N LEU A 642 -53.63 3.75 -25.85
CA LEU A 642 -54.49 4.53 -24.95
C LEU A 642 -54.42 4.00 -23.51
N ALA A 643 -54.38 2.68 -23.31
CA ALA A 643 -54.17 2.09 -21.99
C ALA A 643 -52.80 2.49 -21.40
N PHE A 644 -51.75 2.55 -22.23
CA PHE A 644 -50.43 3.03 -21.83
C PHE A 644 -50.45 4.53 -21.46
N GLU A 645 -51.09 5.37 -22.28
CA GLU A 645 -51.27 6.80 -21.97
C GLU A 645 -52.11 7.03 -20.71
N GLN A 646 -53.10 6.19 -20.43
CA GLN A 646 -53.89 6.26 -19.20
C GLN A 646 -53.04 5.97 -17.96
N VAL A 647 -52.08 5.05 -18.04
CA VAL A 647 -51.12 4.81 -16.95
C VAL A 647 -50.24 6.04 -16.73
N ILE A 648 -49.82 6.73 -17.79
CA ILE A 648 -49.03 7.98 -17.70
C ILE A 648 -49.87 9.13 -17.10
N LYS A 649 -51.13 9.29 -17.55
CA LYS A 649 -52.01 10.40 -17.15
C LYS A 649 -52.62 10.20 -15.74
N ASN A 650 -52.88 8.96 -15.33
CA ASN A 650 -53.53 8.60 -14.06
C ASN A 650 -52.75 7.53 -13.27
N PRO A 651 -51.75 7.94 -12.46
CA PRO A 651 -50.89 7.00 -11.73
C PRO A 651 -51.55 6.18 -10.60
N ARG A 652 -52.72 6.59 -10.09
CA ARG A 652 -53.50 5.83 -9.10
C ARG A 652 -54.96 5.70 -9.53
N SER A 653 -55.36 4.54 -10.06
CA SER A 653 -56.77 4.24 -10.34
C SER A 653 -57.47 3.40 -9.25
N GLN A 654 -56.88 3.22 -8.06
CA GLN A 654 -57.48 2.34 -7.03
C GLN A 654 -57.54 2.86 -5.58
N SER A 655 -57.05 4.06 -5.24
CA SER A 655 -57.34 4.66 -3.92
C SER A 655 -58.43 5.71 -4.07
N LYS A 656 -59.69 5.32 -3.86
CA LYS A 656 -60.81 6.24 -3.64
C LYS A 656 -60.62 6.89 -2.27
N GLU A 657 -59.71 7.84 -2.15
CA GLU A 657 -59.68 8.80 -1.06
C GLU A 657 -58.72 9.93 -1.41
N SER A 658 -59.25 11.16 -1.35
CA SER A 658 -58.63 12.46 -1.68
C SER A 658 -58.60 12.85 -3.16
N GLY A 659 -59.55 13.70 -3.54
CA GLY A 659 -59.71 14.35 -4.85
C GLY A 659 -58.67 15.44 -5.15
N GLY A 660 -57.38 15.10 -5.07
CA GLY A 660 -56.29 15.94 -5.57
C GLY A 660 -55.48 15.18 -6.61
N LYS A 661 -55.12 15.82 -7.74
CA LYS A 661 -54.14 15.31 -8.71
C LYS A 661 -52.76 15.19 -8.04
N LEU A 662 -52.56 14.16 -7.21
CA LEU A 662 -51.29 13.90 -6.53
C LEU A 662 -50.27 13.48 -7.58
N LYS A 663 -49.30 14.37 -7.79
CA LYS A 663 -48.15 14.20 -8.70
C LYS A 663 -47.25 13.10 -8.13
N ILE A 664 -46.80 12.14 -8.95
CA ILE A 664 -45.70 11.26 -8.52
C ILE A 664 -44.43 12.12 -8.48
N THR A 665 -43.88 12.23 -7.28
CA THR A 665 -42.68 12.98 -6.93
C THR A 665 -41.53 12.02 -6.62
N TRP A 666 -40.31 12.52 -6.64
CA TRP A 666 -39.13 11.72 -6.27
C TRP A 666 -39.11 11.40 -4.76
N ASP A 667 -39.87 12.13 -3.94
CA ASP A 667 -39.93 11.95 -2.48
C ASP A 667 -40.46 10.59 -2.00
N ASN A 668 -41.14 9.81 -2.85
CA ASN A 668 -41.73 8.52 -2.47
C ASN A 668 -41.21 7.35 -3.32
N PRO A 669 -40.05 6.73 -2.95
CA PRO A 669 -39.41 5.69 -3.76
C PRO A 669 -40.29 4.44 -3.93
N LYS A 670 -41.06 4.05 -2.91
CA LYS A 670 -41.95 2.88 -2.98
C LYS A 670 -43.09 3.06 -3.98
N GLN A 671 -43.68 4.25 -4.01
CA GLN A 671 -44.75 4.56 -4.96
C GLN A 671 -44.22 4.72 -6.39
N LEU A 672 -43.01 5.27 -6.52
CA LEU A 672 -42.30 5.37 -7.78
C LEU A 672 -42.01 3.99 -8.39
N GLU A 673 -41.56 3.03 -7.59
CA GLU A 673 -41.31 1.65 -8.05
C GLU A 673 -42.57 0.94 -8.55
N VAL A 674 -43.68 1.04 -7.80
CA VAL A 674 -44.97 0.47 -8.22
C VAL A 674 -45.45 1.11 -9.52
N TYR A 675 -45.26 2.42 -9.67
CA TYR A 675 -45.59 3.13 -10.91
C TYR A 675 -44.72 2.69 -12.08
N ILE A 676 -43.40 2.58 -11.89
CA ILE A 676 -42.45 2.09 -12.89
C ILE A 676 -42.82 0.68 -13.33
N ALA A 677 -43.14 -0.24 -12.41
CA ALA A 677 -43.54 -1.60 -12.73
C ALA A 677 -44.82 -1.65 -13.59
N LYS A 678 -45.82 -0.79 -13.29
CA LYS A 678 -47.04 -0.67 -14.10
C LYS A 678 -46.75 -0.13 -15.49
N LEU A 679 -45.90 0.90 -15.61
CA LEU A 679 -45.46 1.47 -16.88
C LEU A 679 -44.69 0.45 -17.72
N GLN A 680 -43.75 -0.28 -17.12
CA GLN A 680 -42.99 -1.33 -17.79
C GLN A 680 -43.91 -2.45 -18.29
N SER A 681 -44.84 -2.93 -17.45
CA SER A 681 -45.80 -3.96 -17.88
C SER A 681 -46.67 -3.49 -19.04
N ALA A 682 -47.11 -2.23 -19.04
CA ALA A 682 -47.88 -1.67 -20.15
C ALA A 682 -47.03 -1.51 -21.42
N ALA A 683 -45.77 -1.07 -21.30
CA ALA A 683 -44.82 -0.98 -22.42
C ALA A 683 -44.50 -2.36 -23.02
N GLU A 684 -44.26 -3.37 -22.18
CA GLU A 684 -43.99 -4.75 -22.60
C GLU A 684 -45.19 -5.37 -23.33
N LYS A 685 -46.42 -5.16 -22.83
CA LYS A 685 -47.65 -5.59 -23.52
C LYS A 685 -47.77 -4.95 -24.90
N LEU A 686 -47.48 -3.65 -25.00
CA LEU A 686 -47.48 -2.95 -26.29
C LEU A 686 -46.39 -3.47 -27.24
N SER A 687 -45.18 -3.66 -26.73
CA SER A 687 -44.03 -4.16 -27.50
C SER A 687 -44.26 -5.59 -28.02
N THR A 688 -44.74 -6.49 -27.16
CA THR A 688 -45.02 -7.88 -27.52
C THR A 688 -46.12 -7.98 -28.58
N GLN A 689 -47.18 -7.18 -28.47
CA GLN A 689 -48.24 -7.14 -29.48
C GLN A 689 -47.77 -6.53 -30.80
N ASN A 690 -46.97 -5.46 -30.77
CA ASN A 690 -46.36 -4.90 -31.99
C ASN A 690 -45.47 -5.94 -32.71
N ARG A 691 -44.64 -6.68 -31.96
CA ARG A 691 -43.78 -7.74 -32.52
C ARG A 691 -44.60 -8.86 -33.16
N LYS A 692 -45.71 -9.27 -32.51
CA LYS A 692 -46.63 -10.28 -33.07
C LYS A 692 -47.29 -9.79 -34.36
N LEU A 693 -47.82 -8.57 -34.37
CA LEU A 693 -48.47 -7.99 -35.56
C LEU A 693 -47.50 -7.79 -36.72
N ARG A 694 -46.25 -7.39 -36.44
CA ARG A 694 -45.18 -7.34 -37.45
C ARG A 694 -44.88 -8.72 -38.03
N LYS A 695 -44.79 -9.75 -37.20
CA LYS A 695 -44.60 -11.14 -37.68
C LYS A 695 -45.75 -11.56 -38.60
N TRP A 696 -47.00 -11.34 -38.18
CA TRP A 696 -48.16 -11.60 -39.02
C TRP A 696 -48.15 -10.82 -40.33
N HIS A 697 -47.65 -9.57 -40.31
CA HIS A 697 -47.50 -8.79 -41.52
C HIS A 697 -46.47 -9.41 -42.46
N THR A 698 -45.30 -9.79 -41.96
CA THR A 698 -44.26 -10.48 -42.75
C THR A 698 -44.76 -11.81 -43.32
N ASP A 699 -45.43 -12.64 -42.50
CA ASP A 699 -45.99 -13.92 -42.96
C ASP A 699 -47.02 -13.72 -44.09
N PHE A 700 -47.80 -12.63 -44.04
CA PHE A 700 -48.73 -12.26 -45.11
C PHE A 700 -48.01 -11.69 -46.35
N ILE A 701 -46.90 -10.95 -46.18
CA ILE A 701 -46.05 -10.53 -47.31
C ILE A 701 -45.57 -11.77 -48.07
N ASP A 702 -45.00 -12.76 -47.37
CA ASP A 702 -44.48 -13.97 -48.00
C ASP A 702 -45.59 -14.74 -48.73
N LYS A 703 -46.76 -14.87 -48.13
CA LYS A 703 -47.94 -15.45 -48.78
C LYS A 703 -48.42 -14.64 -50.00
N MET A 704 -48.41 -13.31 -49.95
CA MET A 704 -48.73 -12.48 -51.12
C MET A 704 -47.73 -12.68 -52.26
N VAL A 705 -46.43 -12.71 -51.96
CA VAL A 705 -45.38 -12.88 -52.97
C VAL A 705 -45.44 -14.28 -53.60
N THR A 706 -45.72 -15.31 -52.80
CA THR A 706 -45.95 -16.67 -53.35
C THR A 706 -47.17 -16.70 -54.26
N LEU A 707 -48.31 -16.11 -53.83
CA LEU A 707 -49.50 -15.99 -54.66
C LEU A 707 -49.19 -15.25 -55.97
N MET A 708 -48.51 -14.10 -55.93
CA MET A 708 -48.11 -13.35 -57.14
C MET A 708 -47.36 -14.18 -58.20
N ASN A 709 -46.75 -15.32 -57.83
CA ASN A 709 -46.03 -16.20 -58.76
C ASN A 709 -46.85 -17.44 -59.19
N VAL A 710 -48.08 -17.61 -58.71
CA VAL A 710 -48.96 -18.74 -59.06
C VAL A 710 -49.81 -18.39 -60.27
N ASP A 711 -49.62 -19.14 -61.36
CA ASP A 711 -50.42 -19.03 -62.57
C ASP A 711 -51.89 -19.43 -62.32
N LEU A 712 -52.81 -18.48 -62.51
CA LEU A 712 -54.24 -18.67 -62.32
C LEU A 712 -54.85 -19.70 -63.29
N LEU A 713 -54.30 -19.85 -64.51
CA LEU A 713 -54.85 -20.75 -65.53
C LEU A 713 -54.46 -22.22 -65.27
N ARG A 714 -53.24 -22.45 -64.75
CA ARG A 714 -52.69 -23.81 -64.55
C ARG A 714 -52.86 -24.32 -63.13
N HIS A 715 -52.79 -23.43 -62.13
CA HIS A 715 -52.69 -23.80 -60.72
C HIS A 715 -53.71 -23.08 -59.84
N GLN A 716 -54.96 -22.97 -60.31
CA GLN A 716 -56.08 -22.34 -59.59
C GLN A 716 -56.30 -22.91 -58.18
N HIS A 717 -56.07 -24.21 -57.96
CA HIS A 717 -56.21 -24.83 -56.64
C HIS A 717 -55.23 -24.22 -55.62
N ARG A 718 -53.95 -24.03 -56.00
CA ARG A 718 -52.93 -23.41 -55.13
C ARG A 718 -53.26 -21.97 -54.78
N TRP A 719 -53.90 -21.23 -55.71
CA TRP A 719 -54.39 -19.88 -55.44
C TRP A 719 -55.53 -19.88 -54.41
N LYS A 720 -56.47 -20.84 -54.52
CA LYS A 720 -57.56 -21.01 -53.54
C LYS A 720 -57.01 -21.41 -52.16
N ASP A 721 -56.02 -22.30 -52.12
CA ASP A 721 -55.36 -22.73 -50.87
C ASP A 721 -54.65 -21.55 -50.20
N GLY A 722 -53.86 -20.76 -50.94
CA GLY A 722 -53.21 -19.56 -50.40
C GLY A 722 -54.20 -18.48 -49.94
N LEU A 723 -55.36 -18.33 -50.61
CA LEU A 723 -56.43 -17.45 -50.14
C LEU A 723 -57.07 -17.97 -48.84
N GLN A 724 -57.26 -19.28 -48.74
CA GLN A 724 -57.76 -19.92 -47.53
C GLN A 724 -56.77 -19.73 -46.37
N ASP A 725 -55.47 -19.82 -46.62
CA ASP A 725 -54.40 -19.61 -45.64
C ASP A 725 -54.31 -18.16 -45.11
N LEU A 726 -54.78 -17.19 -45.88
CA LEU A 726 -54.90 -15.79 -45.42
C LEU A 726 -56.16 -15.60 -44.59
N ARG A 727 -57.27 -16.24 -44.99
CA ARG A 727 -58.53 -16.24 -44.24
C ARG A 727 -58.36 -16.92 -42.87
N THR A 728 -57.65 -18.04 -42.81
CA THR A 728 -57.30 -18.71 -41.54
C THR A 728 -56.38 -17.84 -40.70
N GLY A 729 -55.45 -17.09 -41.32
CA GLY A 729 -54.63 -16.09 -40.63
C GLY A 729 -55.47 -15.00 -39.94
N PHE A 730 -56.46 -14.44 -40.64
CA PHE A 730 -57.39 -13.47 -40.04
C PHE A 730 -58.26 -14.09 -38.94
N ALA A 731 -58.78 -15.30 -39.13
CA ALA A 731 -59.58 -16.00 -38.12
C ALA A 731 -58.76 -16.29 -36.85
N THR A 732 -57.47 -16.60 -37.00
CA THR A 732 -56.54 -16.81 -35.89
C THR A 732 -56.32 -15.52 -35.09
N LEU A 733 -56.25 -14.36 -35.76
CA LEU A 733 -56.15 -13.06 -35.10
C LEU A 733 -57.45 -12.66 -34.37
N GLU A 734 -58.62 -12.98 -34.93
CA GLU A 734 -59.90 -12.81 -34.23
C GLU A 734 -59.97 -13.67 -32.96
N ALA A 735 -59.54 -14.94 -33.04
CA ALA A 735 -59.46 -15.85 -31.89
C ALA A 735 -58.48 -15.36 -30.81
N GLN A 736 -57.48 -14.55 -31.18
CA GLN A 736 -56.52 -13.93 -30.24
C GLN A 736 -57.05 -12.64 -29.59
N GLY A 737 -58.29 -12.23 -29.89
CA GLY A 737 -58.97 -11.11 -29.22
C GLY A 737 -58.88 -9.77 -29.95
N PHE A 738 -58.42 -9.73 -31.21
CA PHE A 738 -58.50 -8.51 -32.03
C PHE A 738 -59.93 -8.32 -32.56
N ARG A 739 -60.52 -7.14 -32.35
CA ARG A 739 -61.86 -6.85 -32.86
C ARG A 739 -61.84 -6.73 -34.39
N SER A 740 -62.87 -7.26 -35.05
CA SER A 740 -63.02 -7.17 -36.51
C SER A 740 -62.99 -5.72 -37.02
N ASP A 741 -63.48 -4.75 -36.23
CA ASP A 741 -63.44 -3.33 -36.58
C ASP A 741 -62.01 -2.77 -36.65
N ASP A 742 -61.14 -3.17 -35.73
CA ASP A 742 -59.75 -2.70 -35.64
C ASP A 742 -58.89 -3.28 -36.78
N MET A 743 -59.28 -4.45 -37.31
CA MET A 743 -58.64 -5.10 -38.45
C MET A 743 -59.05 -4.54 -39.81
N ARG A 744 -60.05 -3.64 -39.88
CA ARG A 744 -60.61 -3.13 -41.15
C ARG A 744 -59.54 -2.50 -42.04
N ALA A 745 -58.68 -1.66 -41.48
CA ALA A 745 -57.60 -0.99 -42.21
C ALA A 745 -56.55 -1.99 -42.75
N TRP A 746 -56.21 -3.00 -41.95
CA TRP A 746 -55.24 -4.04 -42.33
C TRP A 746 -55.81 -5.00 -43.38
N ARG A 747 -57.09 -5.37 -43.28
CA ARG A 747 -57.82 -6.14 -44.30
C ARG A 747 -57.88 -5.39 -45.63
N GLN A 748 -58.19 -4.09 -45.60
CA GLN A 748 -58.23 -3.28 -46.80
C GLN A 748 -56.86 -3.18 -47.47
N HIS A 749 -55.79 -3.02 -46.69
CA HIS A 749 -54.42 -3.06 -47.20
C HIS A 749 -54.14 -4.37 -47.95
N TRP A 750 -54.44 -5.51 -47.35
CA TRP A 750 -54.21 -6.82 -47.99
C TRP A 750 -55.13 -7.10 -49.18
N ASN A 751 -56.38 -6.63 -49.15
CA ASN A 751 -57.28 -6.71 -50.30
C ASN A 751 -56.71 -5.95 -51.51
N HIS A 752 -56.07 -4.80 -51.28
CA HIS A 752 -55.42 -4.05 -52.35
C HIS A 752 -54.17 -4.77 -52.88
N GLN A 753 -53.38 -5.44 -52.03
CA GLN A 753 -52.26 -6.27 -52.49
C GLN A 753 -52.72 -7.50 -53.27
N LEU A 754 -53.79 -8.16 -52.81
CA LEU A 754 -54.43 -9.27 -53.52
C LEU A 754 -54.95 -8.83 -54.89
N TYR A 755 -55.55 -7.64 -54.98
CA TYR A 755 -56.00 -7.07 -56.25
C TYR A 755 -54.83 -6.90 -57.22
N LYS A 756 -53.70 -6.33 -56.77
CA LYS A 756 -52.49 -6.19 -57.59
C LYS A 756 -51.95 -7.54 -58.05
N ALA A 757 -51.95 -8.53 -57.16
CA ALA A 757 -51.48 -9.87 -57.48
C ALA A 757 -52.37 -10.55 -58.54
N LEU A 758 -53.69 -10.39 -58.41
CA LEU A 758 -54.66 -10.86 -59.41
C LEU A 758 -54.50 -10.12 -60.74
N GLU A 759 -54.42 -8.79 -60.73
CA GLU A 759 -54.26 -7.97 -61.93
C GLU A 759 -53.02 -8.37 -62.73
N HIS A 760 -51.87 -8.53 -62.06
CA HIS A 760 -50.64 -9.03 -62.68
C HIS A 760 -50.83 -10.42 -63.31
N GLN A 761 -51.49 -11.34 -62.61
CA GLN A 761 -51.74 -12.69 -63.13
C GLN A 761 -52.76 -12.69 -64.28
N TYR A 762 -53.75 -11.80 -64.26
CA TYR A 762 -54.69 -11.61 -65.37
C TYR A 762 -54.00 -11.02 -66.61
N GLN A 763 -53.15 -10.01 -66.45
CA GLN A 763 -52.35 -9.45 -67.54
C GLN A 763 -51.40 -10.49 -68.14
N THR A 764 -50.65 -11.19 -67.29
CA THR A 764 -49.75 -12.27 -67.71
C THR A 764 -50.52 -13.40 -68.40
N GLY A 765 -51.68 -13.79 -67.86
CA GLY A 765 -52.55 -14.80 -68.43
C GLY A 765 -53.14 -14.39 -69.78
N LEU A 766 -53.55 -13.12 -69.92
CA LEU A 766 -54.01 -12.55 -71.20
C LEU A 766 -52.89 -12.56 -72.23
N GLU A 767 -51.68 -12.09 -71.91
CA GLU A 767 -50.53 -12.14 -72.82
C GLU A 767 -50.17 -13.58 -73.23
N ALA A 768 -50.22 -14.53 -72.29
CA ALA A 768 -49.98 -15.93 -72.54
C ALA A 768 -51.05 -16.54 -73.46
N LEU A 769 -52.33 -16.21 -73.23
CA LEU A 769 -53.47 -16.62 -74.07
C LEU A 769 -53.37 -16.02 -75.48
N THR A 770 -53.00 -14.75 -75.63
CA THR A 770 -52.77 -14.12 -76.94
C THR A 770 -51.62 -14.81 -77.68
N ARG A 771 -50.53 -15.15 -76.97
CA ARG A 771 -49.42 -15.95 -77.54
C ARG A 771 -49.81 -17.38 -77.90
N THR A 772 -50.77 -17.99 -77.19
CA THR A 772 -51.26 -19.34 -77.53
C THR A 772 -52.24 -19.29 -78.70
N CYS A 773 -53.12 -18.29 -78.78
CA CYS A 773 -53.99 -18.08 -79.94
C CYS A 773 -53.21 -17.72 -81.20
N LEU A 774 -52.15 -16.91 -81.11
CA LEU A 774 -51.21 -16.61 -82.23
C LEU A 774 -50.41 -17.83 -82.72
N LYS A 775 -50.37 -18.94 -81.97
CA LYS A 775 -49.78 -20.21 -82.42
C LYS A 775 -50.76 -21.10 -83.18
N TYR A 776 -52.05 -20.77 -83.17
CA TYR A 776 -53.13 -21.51 -83.84
C TYR A 776 -53.82 -20.70 -84.97
N THR A 777 -53.32 -19.51 -85.28
CA THR A 777 -53.55 -18.75 -86.53
C THR A 777 -52.26 -18.69 -87.31
#